data_AF-A0A4S2MQZ7-F1
#
_entry.id   AF-A0A4S2MQZ7-F1
#
_cell.length_a   1.000
_cell.length_b   1.000
_cell.length_c   1.000
_cell.angle_alpha   90.00
_cell.angle_beta   90.00
_cell.angle_gamma   90.00
#
_symmetry.space_group_name_H-M   'P 1'
#
loop_
_entity.id
_entity.type
_entity.pdbx_description
1 polymer ?
#
loop_
_entity_poly.entity_id
_entity_poly.type
_entity_poly.pdbx_seq_one_letter_code
_entity_poly.pdbx_strand_id
1 'polypeptide(L)'
;MKRKAESSKASAAAKKGKPAVAVELTDAEIAAAFRDGLFDEKIKTAYNEEYKVSGPYRHAVIQPLISDDLLLAVKAEVLANLHFTPKETDIYRIHQSGDLANISGLPAELANKLPSLRRLRDAMYSKQFRDYVCAVTGCGALSGTKTDMAINVYTPGCHLLTHDDVIGSRRVSYILYLCGSPTEPWNPEWGGALRLYPMEMGPDGKTKVPQADWSKVIPPAWNQLSFFEVVPGESFHDVEEVYDGPEERIRMAISGWFHIPQPGEEGYIPGLEEELAKKSSLQSLQTKADEFDRPLPALVTYPEPEDSVKETEEKTDNGKSKAIASSSTDAMEDDDDTEAPFTEAELDFLLNYISPTYLTPDTTSQMASHFADNSTIQLSSFLRPPFAEKVKSYIESHPTSSWPVAVPPHKQKFQYLQRSTDSANPDSDDGSPIGELVNKLFPSEPFRKWLQIVSSGLKLVSSDVLARRFRKGLDYTLATALPSGMRLEANLCLTPSASSSSSIENGEEKETEGKGKGKGKGKGKGKGKAAVKPAVPRRHGPFDDSTRTTGGYEMYMAPDDDEEGDAAIYKSAKDDDDDGVLWTSEVEWNSLSIVLRDTGVLRFVKYLSKSAREDRWDVVGEFEVEEGDDEDEEQGEGEEDEDEDEDEDEEMEDVDEEDEEDAEDATPP
;
A
#
# COMPACT_ATOMS: atom_id res chain seq x y z
N MET A 1 -6.65 -2.47 -50.65
CA MET A 1 -7.83 -2.10 -51.46
C MET A 1 -8.95 -1.63 -50.54
N LYS A 2 -9.26 -0.32 -50.57
CA LYS A 2 -10.33 0.33 -49.82
C LYS A 2 -11.70 -0.20 -50.26
N ARG A 3 -12.59 -0.53 -49.30
CA ARG A 3 -14.05 -0.39 -49.48
C ARG A 3 -14.68 0.19 -48.21
N LYS A 4 -15.37 1.31 -48.44
CA LYS A 4 -16.31 2.04 -47.57
C LYS A 4 -17.40 1.11 -47.02
N ALA A 5 -17.82 1.35 -45.77
CA ALA A 5 -19.19 1.14 -45.31
C ALA A 5 -19.57 2.27 -44.34
N GLU A 6 -20.72 2.87 -44.61
CA GLU A 6 -21.24 4.12 -44.04
C GLU A 6 -21.78 3.95 -42.61
N SER A 7 -21.57 4.97 -41.77
CA SER A 7 -22.13 5.03 -40.42
C SER A 7 -23.59 5.49 -40.45
N SER A 8 -24.50 4.69 -39.88
CA SER A 8 -25.84 5.14 -39.51
C SER A 8 -25.93 5.28 -37.99
N LYS A 9 -25.79 6.51 -37.49
CA LYS A 9 -26.11 6.88 -36.10
C LYS A 9 -27.62 7.01 -35.96
N ALA A 10 -28.26 6.04 -35.31
CA ALA A 10 -29.62 6.17 -34.79
C ALA A 10 -29.55 6.43 -33.28
N SER A 11 -29.83 7.67 -32.86
CA SER A 11 -29.91 8.03 -31.45
C SER A 11 -31.22 7.50 -30.86
N ALA A 12 -31.15 6.52 -29.97
CA ALA A 12 -32.27 6.13 -29.11
C ALA A 12 -32.16 6.91 -27.80
N ALA A 13 -32.89 8.03 -27.70
CA ALA A 13 -33.03 8.77 -26.45
C ALA A 13 -33.80 7.92 -25.43
N ALA A 14 -33.09 7.37 -24.45
CA ALA A 14 -33.67 6.73 -23.29
C ALA A 14 -34.42 7.78 -22.45
N LYS A 15 -35.75 7.65 -22.35
CA LYS A 15 -36.57 8.47 -21.45
C LYS A 15 -36.20 8.13 -20.00
N LYS A 16 -35.52 9.04 -19.30
CA LYS A 16 -35.37 9.02 -17.84
C LYS A 16 -36.76 8.95 -17.19
N GLY A 17 -37.08 7.83 -16.55
CA GLY A 17 -38.26 7.70 -15.70
C GLY A 17 -38.15 8.63 -14.50
N LYS A 18 -39.26 9.24 -14.09
CA LYS A 18 -39.33 10.03 -12.85
C LYS A 18 -38.96 9.14 -11.66
N PRO A 19 -38.17 9.62 -10.68
CA PRO A 19 -37.94 8.89 -9.45
C PRO A 19 -39.26 8.65 -8.72
N ALA A 20 -39.46 7.45 -8.20
CA ALA A 20 -40.59 7.14 -7.34
C ALA A 20 -40.53 8.06 -6.11
N VAL A 21 -41.66 8.69 -5.77
CA VAL A 21 -41.80 9.53 -4.58
C VAL A 21 -41.51 8.65 -3.36
N ALA A 22 -40.47 8.99 -2.60
CA ALA A 22 -40.18 8.32 -1.34
C ALA A 22 -41.38 8.47 -0.41
N VAL A 23 -41.87 7.36 0.13
CA VAL A 23 -42.89 7.40 1.19
C VAL A 23 -42.17 7.86 2.45
N GLU A 24 -42.44 9.09 2.91
CA GLU A 24 -41.92 9.56 4.19
C GLU A 24 -42.49 8.68 5.32
N LEU A 25 -41.61 7.94 5.98
CA LEU A 25 -41.97 7.16 7.17
C LEU A 25 -42.42 8.11 8.28
N THR A 26 -43.45 7.74 9.01
CA THR A 26 -43.88 8.46 10.21
C THR A 26 -42.86 8.29 11.34
N ASP A 27 -42.80 9.24 12.27
CA ASP A 27 -41.93 9.15 13.47
C ASP A 27 -42.17 7.86 14.26
N ALA A 28 -43.39 7.34 14.28
CA ALA A 28 -43.72 6.07 14.94
C ALA A 28 -43.10 4.87 14.20
N GLU A 29 -43.11 4.86 12.87
CA GLU A 29 -42.51 3.80 12.06
C GLU A 29 -40.98 3.81 12.14
N ILE A 30 -40.39 5.01 12.21
CA ILE A 30 -38.96 5.22 12.46
C ILE A 30 -38.60 4.71 13.85
N ALA A 31 -39.32 5.14 14.90
CA ALA A 31 -39.06 4.71 16.27
C ALA A 31 -39.14 3.19 16.43
N ALA A 32 -40.11 2.55 15.76
CA ALA A 32 -40.27 1.08 15.78
C ALA A 32 -39.14 0.30 15.06
N ALA A 33 -38.23 0.97 14.35
CA ALA A 33 -37.03 0.35 13.80
C ALA A 33 -35.91 0.24 14.86
N PHE A 34 -35.93 1.06 15.91
CA PHE A 34 -34.93 1.07 16.97
C PHE A 34 -35.38 0.24 18.18
N ARG A 35 -34.46 -0.02 19.12
CA ARG A 35 -34.84 -0.62 20.40
C ARG A 35 -35.78 0.30 21.18
N ASP A 36 -36.65 -0.31 21.98
CA ASP A 36 -37.53 0.42 22.88
C ASP A 36 -36.74 1.32 23.84
N GLY A 37 -37.20 2.57 23.98
CA GLY A 37 -36.61 3.57 24.88
C GLY A 37 -35.31 4.21 24.39
N LEU A 38 -34.84 3.94 23.17
CA LEU A 38 -33.62 4.57 22.64
C LEU A 38 -33.70 6.10 22.69
N PHE A 39 -34.84 6.67 22.30
CA PHE A 39 -35.06 8.11 22.20
C PHE A 39 -35.45 8.77 23.54
N ASP A 40 -35.45 8.03 24.65
CA ASP A 40 -35.75 8.60 25.96
C ASP A 40 -34.67 9.62 26.36
N GLU A 41 -35.07 10.79 26.87
CA GLU A 41 -34.15 11.87 27.25
C GLU A 41 -33.06 11.41 28.23
N LYS A 42 -33.40 10.51 29.16
CA LYS A 42 -32.43 9.95 30.12
C LYS A 42 -31.35 9.12 29.43
N ILE A 43 -31.73 8.30 28.44
CA ILE A 43 -30.80 7.45 27.69
C ILE A 43 -29.90 8.30 26.81
N LYS A 44 -30.48 9.27 26.10
CA LYS A 44 -29.74 10.24 25.29
C LYS A 44 -28.70 11.02 26.12
N THR A 45 -29.10 11.49 27.31
CA THR A 45 -28.22 12.23 28.23
C THR A 45 -27.05 11.35 28.71
N ALA A 46 -27.32 10.09 29.06
CA ALA A 46 -26.28 9.16 29.49
C ALA A 46 -25.22 8.96 28.39
N TYR A 47 -25.64 8.71 27.15
CA TYR A 47 -24.69 8.56 26.04
C TYR A 47 -23.91 9.85 25.72
N ASN A 48 -24.54 11.01 25.87
CA ASN A 48 -23.82 12.29 25.73
C ASN A 48 -22.74 12.47 26.80
N GLU A 49 -23.03 12.10 28.06
CA GLU A 49 -22.05 12.15 29.15
C GLU A 49 -20.90 11.16 28.92
N GLU A 50 -21.20 9.93 28.48
CA GLU A 50 -20.19 8.93 28.10
C GLU A 50 -19.32 9.40 26.92
N TYR A 51 -19.92 9.98 25.88
CA TYR A 51 -19.20 10.51 24.71
C TYR A 51 -18.24 11.64 25.08
N LYS A 52 -18.61 12.51 26.04
CA LYS A 52 -17.77 13.65 26.46
C LYS A 52 -16.47 13.23 27.14
N VAL A 53 -16.47 12.08 27.84
CA VAL A 53 -15.34 11.59 28.63
C VAL A 53 -14.62 10.41 27.99
N SER A 54 -15.06 9.97 26.81
CA SER A 54 -14.45 8.85 26.11
C SER A 54 -13.11 9.25 25.46
N GLY A 55 -12.22 8.26 25.33
CA GLY A 55 -10.88 8.44 24.75
C GLY A 55 -10.40 7.17 24.05
N PRO A 56 -9.39 7.23 23.18
CA PRO A 56 -8.42 8.33 23.00
C PRO A 56 -8.95 9.60 22.36
N TYR A 57 -9.99 9.48 21.54
CA TYR A 57 -10.82 10.59 21.09
C TYR A 57 -12.29 10.25 21.36
N ARG A 58 -13.17 11.25 21.19
CA ARG A 58 -14.58 11.10 21.52
C ARG A 58 -15.24 10.08 20.60
N HIS A 59 -15.80 9.05 21.21
CA HIS A 59 -16.55 7.98 20.57
C HIS A 59 -17.70 7.54 21.47
N ALA A 60 -18.70 6.88 20.89
CA ALA A 60 -19.82 6.29 21.61
C ALA A 60 -20.07 4.85 21.13
N VAL A 61 -20.59 4.02 22.03
CA VAL A 61 -21.00 2.64 21.77
C VAL A 61 -22.41 2.44 22.29
N ILE A 62 -23.37 2.17 21.40
CA ILE A 62 -24.77 1.91 21.76
C ILE A 62 -25.06 0.44 21.54
N GLN A 63 -25.57 -0.26 22.56
CA GLN A 63 -25.98 -1.65 22.43
C GLN A 63 -27.14 -1.99 23.39
N PRO A 64 -28.27 -2.55 22.90
CA PRO A 64 -28.64 -2.69 21.50
C PRO A 64 -29.01 -1.35 20.83
N LEU A 65 -28.97 -1.27 19.50
CA LEU A 65 -29.44 -0.09 18.75
C LEU A 65 -30.81 -0.31 18.09
N ILE A 66 -30.89 -1.31 17.21
CA ILE A 66 -32.00 -1.60 16.32
C ILE A 66 -32.96 -2.59 17.01
N SER A 67 -34.22 -2.64 16.58
CA SER A 67 -35.10 -3.75 16.95
C SER A 67 -34.51 -5.08 16.46
N ASP A 68 -34.39 -6.08 17.33
CA ASP A 68 -33.80 -7.37 16.95
C ASP A 68 -34.55 -8.04 15.79
N ASP A 69 -35.87 -7.90 15.73
CA ASP A 69 -36.69 -8.43 14.63
C ASP A 69 -36.26 -7.84 13.27
N LEU A 70 -36.03 -6.51 13.25
CA LEU A 70 -35.57 -5.84 12.04
C LEU A 70 -34.14 -6.27 11.69
N LEU A 71 -33.23 -6.31 12.66
CA LEU A 71 -31.82 -6.61 12.38
C LEU A 71 -31.60 -8.07 11.97
N LEU A 72 -32.39 -9.01 12.52
CA LEU A 72 -32.42 -10.40 12.07
C LEU A 72 -32.92 -10.52 10.63
N ALA A 73 -33.98 -9.79 10.27
CA ALA A 73 -34.49 -9.76 8.90
C ALA A 73 -33.47 -9.16 7.92
N VAL A 74 -32.79 -8.07 8.30
CA VAL A 74 -31.69 -7.48 7.52
C VAL A 74 -30.57 -8.48 7.28
N LYS A 75 -30.09 -9.15 8.33
CA LYS A 75 -29.02 -10.16 8.20
C LYS A 75 -29.42 -11.30 7.27
N ALA A 76 -30.66 -11.79 7.38
CA ALA A 76 -31.18 -12.84 6.53
C ALA A 76 -31.27 -12.39 5.06
N GLU A 77 -31.77 -11.18 4.80
CA GLU A 77 -31.86 -10.58 3.46
C GLU A 77 -30.49 -10.43 2.82
N VAL A 78 -29.50 -9.90 3.55
CA VAL A 78 -28.12 -9.70 3.08
C VAL A 78 -27.49 -11.03 2.69
N LEU A 79 -27.53 -12.03 3.59
CA LEU A 79 -26.92 -13.34 3.33
C LEU A 79 -27.58 -14.12 2.19
N ALA A 80 -28.88 -13.90 1.95
CA ALA A 80 -29.61 -14.61 0.92
C ALA A 80 -29.48 -13.98 -0.48
N ASN A 81 -29.23 -12.67 -0.57
CA ASN A 81 -29.39 -11.93 -1.82
C ASN A 81 -28.14 -11.19 -2.30
N LEU A 82 -27.17 -10.89 -1.42
CA LEU A 82 -25.95 -10.17 -1.79
C LEU A 82 -24.80 -11.13 -2.05
N HIS A 83 -24.01 -10.83 -3.08
CA HIS A 83 -22.75 -11.52 -3.34
C HIS A 83 -21.59 -10.67 -2.82
N PHE A 84 -20.62 -11.34 -2.20
CA PHE A 84 -19.43 -10.69 -1.67
C PHE A 84 -18.20 -11.27 -2.34
N THR A 85 -17.27 -10.40 -2.70
CA THR A 85 -16.03 -10.75 -3.39
C THR A 85 -14.86 -10.34 -2.51
N PRO A 86 -13.85 -11.20 -2.30
CA PRO A 86 -12.65 -10.81 -1.59
C PRO A 86 -11.92 -9.72 -2.39
N LYS A 87 -11.44 -8.71 -1.67
CA LYS A 87 -10.55 -7.66 -2.15
C LYS A 87 -9.38 -7.53 -1.19
N GLU A 88 -8.18 -7.39 -1.74
CA GLU A 88 -6.96 -7.12 -0.99
C GLU A 88 -6.22 -5.93 -1.61
N THR A 89 -5.87 -4.99 -0.75
CA THR A 89 -5.00 -3.85 -1.05
C THR A 89 -3.73 -3.93 -0.20
N ASP A 90 -2.95 -2.88 -0.10
CA ASP A 90 -1.92 -2.74 0.94
C ASP A 90 -2.57 -2.64 2.35
N ILE A 91 -3.60 -1.79 2.50
CA ILE A 91 -4.20 -1.39 3.78
C ILE A 91 -5.31 -2.33 4.29
N TYR A 92 -5.96 -3.14 3.44
CA TYR A 92 -7.00 -4.08 3.90
C TYR A 92 -7.04 -5.41 3.16
N ARG A 93 -7.76 -6.36 3.76
CA ARG A 93 -8.32 -7.53 3.09
C ARG A 93 -9.74 -7.74 3.60
N ILE A 94 -10.75 -7.59 2.75
CA ILE A 94 -12.16 -7.67 3.13
C ILE A 94 -12.99 -8.35 2.05
N HIS A 95 -14.16 -8.88 2.42
CA HIS A 95 -15.19 -9.24 1.46
C HIS A 95 -16.15 -8.07 1.31
N GLN A 96 -16.09 -7.40 0.17
CA GLN A 96 -16.99 -6.31 -0.17
C GLN A 96 -18.02 -6.81 -1.18
N SER A 97 -19.26 -6.35 -1.04
CA SER A 97 -20.28 -6.66 -2.04
C SER A 97 -20.04 -5.83 -3.30
N GLY A 98 -19.73 -6.48 -4.42
CA GLY A 98 -19.49 -5.84 -5.73
C GLY A 98 -20.69 -5.05 -6.28
N ASP A 99 -21.86 -5.24 -5.69
CA ASP A 99 -23.09 -4.49 -6.01
C ASP A 99 -23.25 -3.19 -5.21
N LEU A 100 -22.38 -2.90 -4.23
CA LEU A 100 -22.55 -1.80 -3.29
C LEU A 100 -21.27 -0.98 -3.07
N ALA A 101 -21.11 0.09 -3.86
CA ALA A 101 -20.45 1.30 -3.35
C ALA A 101 -21.36 2.03 -2.35
N ASN A 102 -22.69 1.95 -2.55
CA ASN A 102 -23.71 2.54 -1.69
C ASN A 102 -25.04 1.81 -1.88
N ILE A 103 -25.76 1.48 -0.79
CA ILE A 103 -27.09 0.83 -0.83
C ILE A 103 -28.09 1.60 -1.69
N SER A 104 -27.95 2.92 -1.79
CA SER A 104 -28.80 3.76 -2.64
C SER A 104 -28.55 3.59 -4.15
N GLY A 105 -27.44 2.97 -4.56
CA GLY A 105 -27.09 2.68 -5.95
C GLY A 105 -27.51 1.29 -6.47
N LEU A 106 -28.20 0.48 -5.64
CA LEU A 106 -28.56 -0.89 -6.01
C LEU A 106 -29.52 -0.96 -7.22
N PRO A 107 -29.33 -1.92 -8.14
CA PRO A 107 -30.28 -2.21 -9.21
C PRO A 107 -31.68 -2.49 -8.63
N ALA A 108 -32.73 -2.00 -9.30
CA ALA A 108 -34.11 -2.08 -8.79
C ALA A 108 -34.54 -3.50 -8.42
N GLU A 109 -34.14 -4.50 -9.22
CA GLU A 109 -34.40 -5.93 -8.97
C GLU A 109 -33.81 -6.43 -7.65
N LEU A 110 -32.56 -6.05 -7.35
CA LEU A 110 -31.87 -6.44 -6.13
C LEU A 110 -32.44 -5.69 -4.93
N ALA A 111 -32.72 -4.41 -5.11
CA ALA A 111 -33.23 -3.56 -4.06
C ALA A 111 -34.67 -3.94 -3.63
N ASN A 112 -35.47 -4.56 -4.52
CA ASN A 112 -36.79 -5.14 -4.17
C ASN A 112 -36.68 -6.38 -3.27
N LYS A 113 -35.53 -7.06 -3.26
CA LYS A 113 -35.27 -8.24 -2.39
C LYS A 113 -34.73 -7.85 -1.01
N LEU A 114 -34.50 -6.56 -0.77
CA LEU A 114 -33.85 -6.03 0.43
C LEU A 114 -34.73 -5.00 1.17
N PRO A 115 -36.04 -5.25 1.41
CA PRO A 115 -36.93 -4.28 2.03
C PRO A 115 -36.57 -3.95 3.49
N SER A 116 -36.07 -4.91 4.27
CA SER A 116 -35.65 -4.66 5.65
C SER A 116 -34.37 -3.84 5.69
N LEU A 117 -33.42 -4.09 4.78
CA LEU A 117 -32.21 -3.27 4.65
C LEU A 117 -32.54 -1.82 4.27
N ARG A 118 -33.50 -1.61 3.35
CA ARG A 118 -34.02 -0.27 3.03
C ARG A 118 -34.65 0.41 4.25
N ARG A 119 -35.49 -0.32 4.99
CA ARG A 119 -36.09 0.19 6.23
C ARG A 119 -35.04 0.59 7.26
N LEU A 120 -33.98 -0.21 7.42
CA LEU A 120 -32.85 0.11 8.30
C LEU A 120 -32.14 1.40 7.84
N ARG A 121 -31.81 1.53 6.55
CA ARG A 121 -31.21 2.75 5.99
C ARG A 121 -32.08 3.97 6.28
N ASP A 122 -33.37 3.89 5.97
CA ASP A 122 -34.28 5.02 6.10
C ASP A 122 -34.44 5.43 7.58
N ALA A 123 -34.42 4.47 8.50
CA ALA A 123 -34.41 4.73 9.93
C ALA A 123 -33.09 5.39 10.40
N MET A 124 -31.94 4.88 9.97
CA MET A 124 -30.61 5.44 10.29
C MET A 124 -30.41 6.85 9.76
N TYR A 125 -30.94 7.19 8.58
CA TYR A 125 -30.82 8.55 7.99
C TYR A 125 -32.04 9.44 8.29
N SER A 126 -33.01 8.95 9.05
CA SER A 126 -34.17 9.72 9.47
C SER A 126 -33.78 10.98 10.24
N LYS A 127 -34.62 12.01 10.18
CA LYS A 127 -34.40 13.23 10.98
C LYS A 127 -34.31 12.91 12.47
N GLN A 128 -35.19 12.04 12.97
CA GLN A 128 -35.23 11.66 14.38
C GLN A 128 -33.89 11.05 14.85
N PHE A 129 -33.31 10.13 14.09
CA PHE A 129 -32.03 9.53 14.47
C PHE A 129 -30.84 10.46 14.25
N ARG A 130 -30.83 11.27 13.18
CA ARG A 130 -29.80 12.30 12.98
C ARG A 130 -29.78 13.30 14.14
N ASP A 131 -30.95 13.81 14.55
CA ASP A 131 -31.07 14.71 15.70
C ASP A 131 -30.55 14.04 16.99
N TYR A 132 -30.81 12.74 17.17
CA TYR A 132 -30.29 11.96 18.29
C TYR A 132 -28.75 11.87 18.27
N VAL A 133 -28.14 11.56 17.11
CA VAL A 133 -26.68 11.55 16.94
C VAL A 133 -26.10 12.93 17.25
N CYS A 134 -26.67 14.00 16.68
CA CYS A 134 -26.26 15.38 16.96
C CYS A 134 -26.32 15.72 18.45
N ALA A 135 -27.34 15.25 19.16
CA ALA A 135 -27.50 15.49 20.59
C ALA A 135 -26.48 14.72 21.44
N VAL A 136 -26.10 13.51 21.02
CA VAL A 136 -25.05 12.72 21.70
C VAL A 136 -23.67 13.32 21.46
N THR A 137 -23.34 13.68 20.21
CA THR A 137 -21.97 14.07 19.83
C THR A 137 -21.69 15.56 19.94
N GLY A 138 -22.69 16.40 19.66
CA GLY A 138 -22.51 17.83 19.43
C GLY A 138 -21.91 18.20 18.07
N CYS A 139 -21.85 17.28 17.10
CA CYS A 139 -21.20 17.48 15.79
C CYS A 139 -21.93 18.47 14.85
N GLY A 140 -23.05 19.07 15.29
CA GLY A 140 -23.92 19.88 14.43
C GLY A 140 -24.70 19.04 13.42
N ALA A 141 -25.47 19.72 12.56
CA ALA A 141 -26.44 19.10 11.65
C ALA A 141 -25.79 18.09 10.67
N LEU A 142 -26.55 17.06 10.30
CA LEU A 142 -26.13 15.96 9.44
C LEU A 142 -27.06 15.84 8.23
N SER A 143 -26.50 15.51 7.06
CA SER A 143 -27.28 15.28 5.84
C SER A 143 -28.24 14.10 5.99
N GLY A 144 -29.48 14.27 5.52
CA GLY A 144 -30.46 13.19 5.40
C GLY A 144 -30.54 12.60 3.99
N THR A 145 -30.08 13.35 2.98
CA THR A 145 -30.15 12.98 1.57
C THR A 145 -28.88 12.28 1.09
N LYS A 146 -27.70 12.69 1.57
CA LYS A 146 -26.42 12.03 1.27
C LYS A 146 -26.23 10.82 2.19
N THR A 147 -26.90 9.73 1.84
CA THR A 147 -26.75 8.44 2.51
C THR A 147 -25.47 7.77 2.05
N ASP A 148 -24.66 7.23 2.96
CA ASP A 148 -23.43 6.51 2.63
C ASP A 148 -23.32 5.29 3.56
N MET A 149 -23.68 4.13 3.04
CA MET A 149 -23.81 2.89 3.81
C MET A 149 -23.37 1.71 2.96
N ALA A 150 -22.40 0.96 3.48
CA ALA A 150 -21.79 -0.20 2.87
C ALA A 150 -21.81 -1.40 3.82
N ILE A 151 -21.82 -2.60 3.26
CA ILE A 151 -21.80 -3.85 4.02
C ILE A 151 -20.50 -4.56 3.74
N ASN A 152 -19.77 -4.87 4.80
CA ASN A 152 -18.49 -5.55 4.70
C ASN A 152 -18.50 -6.82 5.55
N VAL A 153 -17.90 -7.87 5.01
CA VAL A 153 -17.72 -9.15 5.70
C VAL A 153 -16.24 -9.42 5.90
N TYR A 154 -15.87 -9.70 7.14
CA TYR A 154 -14.52 -10.09 7.53
C TYR A 154 -14.54 -11.56 7.91
N THR A 155 -13.74 -12.35 7.20
CA THR A 155 -13.47 -13.76 7.48
C THR A 155 -12.07 -13.89 8.07
N PRO A 156 -11.64 -15.08 8.55
CA PRO A 156 -10.31 -15.20 9.12
C PRO A 156 -9.19 -14.77 8.15
N GLY A 157 -8.30 -13.87 8.59
CA GLY A 157 -7.27 -13.19 7.80
C GLY A 157 -7.67 -11.78 7.33
N CYS A 158 -8.97 -11.45 7.30
CA CYS A 158 -9.44 -10.12 6.96
C CYS A 158 -9.08 -9.10 8.06
N HIS A 159 -8.68 -7.90 7.63
CA HIS A 159 -8.23 -6.78 8.45
C HIS A 159 -8.42 -5.47 7.69
N LEU A 160 -8.39 -4.35 8.40
CA LEU A 160 -8.29 -3.00 7.85
C LEU A 160 -7.33 -2.23 8.75
N LEU A 161 -6.22 -1.73 8.21
CA LEU A 161 -5.15 -1.10 8.99
C LEU A 161 -5.49 0.35 9.36
N THR A 162 -4.56 1.04 10.03
CA THR A 162 -4.80 2.36 10.64
C THR A 162 -5.09 3.44 9.60
N HIS A 163 -6.24 4.11 9.75
CA HIS A 163 -6.72 5.23 8.92
C HIS A 163 -7.59 6.17 9.77
N ASP A 164 -7.96 7.35 9.27
CA ASP A 164 -8.70 8.37 10.05
C ASP A 164 -10.11 8.70 9.51
N ASP A 165 -10.53 8.06 8.41
CA ASP A 165 -11.82 8.24 7.73
C ASP A 165 -12.06 9.61 7.08
N VAL A 166 -11.02 10.45 6.97
CA VAL A 166 -11.15 11.85 6.52
C VAL A 166 -11.19 11.92 4.99
N ILE A 167 -12.40 11.74 4.44
CA ILE A 167 -12.67 11.78 3.00
C ILE A 167 -13.88 12.67 2.72
N GLY A 168 -13.71 13.65 1.84
CA GLY A 168 -14.78 14.54 1.36
C GLY A 168 -15.58 15.20 2.48
N SER A 169 -16.90 15.01 2.47
CA SER A 169 -17.85 15.64 3.41
C SER A 169 -18.23 14.77 4.63
N ARG A 170 -17.49 13.69 4.89
CA ARG A 170 -17.79 12.81 6.04
C ARG A 170 -17.66 13.59 7.35
N ARG A 171 -18.63 13.42 8.26
CA ARG A 171 -18.65 14.09 9.58
C ARG A 171 -18.72 13.11 10.74
N VAL A 172 -19.52 12.07 10.65
CA VAL A 172 -19.61 11.02 11.70
C VAL A 172 -19.48 9.67 11.03
N SER A 173 -18.46 8.90 11.42
CA SER A 173 -18.30 7.50 11.03
C SER A 173 -19.11 6.61 11.98
N TYR A 174 -19.75 5.57 11.45
CA TYR A 174 -20.47 4.60 12.24
C TYR A 174 -20.29 3.16 11.72
N ILE A 175 -20.34 2.22 12.64
CA ILE A 175 -20.24 0.78 12.38
C ILE A 175 -21.32 0.07 13.20
N LEU A 176 -22.32 -0.49 12.51
CA LEU A 176 -23.35 -1.35 13.09
C LEU A 176 -22.97 -2.81 12.89
N TYR A 177 -22.78 -3.52 14.01
CA TYR A 177 -22.31 -4.91 14.00
C TYR A 177 -23.47 -5.92 13.93
N LEU A 178 -23.37 -6.83 12.96
CA LEU A 178 -24.26 -7.98 12.76
C LEU A 178 -23.54 -9.29 13.14
N CYS A 179 -22.58 -9.19 14.06
CA CYS A 179 -21.68 -10.27 14.48
C CYS A 179 -22.38 -11.18 15.51
N GLY A 180 -22.42 -12.48 15.25
CA GLY A 180 -23.15 -13.43 16.08
C GLY A 180 -24.67 -13.30 15.97
N SER A 181 -25.36 -13.55 17.07
CA SER A 181 -26.82 -13.40 17.25
C SER A 181 -27.14 -13.08 18.72
N PRO A 182 -28.40 -12.77 19.08
CA PRO A 182 -28.78 -12.59 20.49
C PRO A 182 -28.46 -13.80 21.39
N THR A 183 -28.42 -15.01 20.82
CA THR A 183 -28.18 -16.27 21.55
C THR A 183 -26.77 -16.83 21.37
N GLU A 184 -26.02 -16.34 20.38
CA GLU A 184 -24.68 -16.79 20.02
C GLU A 184 -23.78 -15.57 19.83
N PRO A 185 -23.24 -14.99 20.92
CA PRO A 185 -22.45 -13.77 20.85
C PRO A 185 -21.09 -14.00 20.20
N TRP A 186 -20.51 -12.91 19.66
CA TRP A 186 -19.13 -12.90 19.21
C TRP A 186 -18.17 -13.04 20.40
N ASN A 187 -17.18 -13.93 20.30
CA ASN A 187 -16.12 -14.01 21.29
C ASN A 187 -15.00 -13.02 20.91
N PRO A 188 -14.63 -12.08 21.80
CA PRO A 188 -13.51 -11.16 21.56
C PRO A 188 -12.19 -11.84 21.16
N GLU A 189 -11.93 -13.08 21.59
CA GLU A 189 -10.73 -13.84 21.19
C GLU A 189 -10.67 -14.19 19.69
N TRP A 190 -11.77 -13.99 18.96
CA TRP A 190 -11.81 -14.19 17.51
C TRP A 190 -11.28 -12.98 16.72
N GLY A 191 -10.87 -11.91 17.40
CA GLY A 191 -10.41 -10.68 16.77
C GLY A 191 -11.56 -9.86 16.15
N GLY A 192 -11.25 -9.03 15.15
CA GLY A 192 -12.24 -8.18 14.49
C GLY A 192 -12.66 -6.93 15.29
N ALA A 193 -11.95 -6.61 16.38
CA ALA A 193 -12.23 -5.42 17.19
C ALA A 193 -11.93 -4.12 16.45
N LEU A 194 -12.74 -3.10 16.72
CA LEU A 194 -12.39 -1.71 16.40
C LEU A 194 -11.35 -1.24 17.42
N ARG A 195 -10.16 -0.83 16.97
CA ARG A 195 -9.11 -0.30 17.85
C ARG A 195 -8.91 1.19 17.58
N LEU A 196 -8.80 2.00 18.64
CA LEU A 196 -8.62 3.44 18.53
C LEU A 196 -7.24 3.85 19.03
N TYR A 197 -6.58 4.72 18.27
CA TYR A 197 -5.20 5.13 18.52
C TYR A 197 -5.14 6.47 19.27
N PRO A 198 -4.31 6.57 20.34
CA PRO A 198 -4.01 7.84 20.97
C PRO A 198 -3.12 8.69 20.07
N MET A 199 -3.31 10.00 20.18
CA MET A 199 -2.50 10.99 19.49
C MET A 199 -1.40 11.49 20.41
N GLU A 200 -0.19 11.60 19.89
CA GLU A 200 0.94 12.22 20.56
C GLU A 200 1.29 13.55 19.89
N MET A 201 1.69 14.52 20.71
CA MET A 201 2.16 15.80 20.21
C MET A 201 3.60 15.63 19.72
N GLY A 202 3.85 16.03 18.48
CA GLY A 202 5.19 16.08 17.92
C GLY A 202 6.08 17.07 18.70
N PRO A 203 7.42 16.90 18.61
CA PRO A 203 8.40 17.84 19.14
C PRO A 203 8.18 19.33 18.82
N ASP A 204 7.50 19.65 17.71
CA ASP A 204 7.16 21.02 17.31
C ASP A 204 6.06 21.67 18.17
N GLY A 205 5.39 20.88 19.01
CA GLY A 205 4.27 21.29 19.87
C GLY A 205 2.99 21.64 19.10
N LYS A 206 2.90 21.32 17.81
CA LYS A 206 1.78 21.69 16.93
C LYS A 206 1.19 20.49 16.19
N THR A 207 2.03 19.60 15.69
CA THR A 207 1.60 18.46 14.89
C THR A 207 1.22 17.31 15.81
N LYS A 208 0.11 16.63 15.51
CA LYS A 208 -0.29 15.40 16.22
C LYS A 208 -0.02 14.20 15.33
N VAL A 209 0.58 13.16 15.90
CA VAL A 209 0.86 11.89 15.21
C VAL A 209 0.30 10.73 16.02
N PRO A 210 -0.33 9.72 15.38
CA PRO A 210 -0.86 8.59 16.13
C PRO A 210 0.29 7.77 16.70
N GLN A 211 0.16 7.32 17.95
CA GLN A 211 1.12 6.41 18.55
C GLN A 211 1.10 5.05 17.85
N ALA A 212 2.20 4.30 17.94
CA ALA A 212 2.31 2.97 17.33
C ALA A 212 1.21 2.01 17.78
N ASP A 213 0.81 2.07 19.06
CA ASP A 213 -0.15 1.15 19.66
C ASP A 213 -1.47 1.85 20.01
N TRP A 214 -2.55 1.08 19.94
CA TRP A 214 -3.88 1.52 20.31
C TRP A 214 -4.03 1.57 21.84
N SER A 215 -4.96 2.41 22.32
CA SER A 215 -5.29 2.51 23.75
C SER A 215 -6.71 2.04 24.09
N LYS A 216 -7.57 1.89 23.07
CA LYS A 216 -8.95 1.43 23.21
C LYS A 216 -9.22 0.29 22.24
N VAL A 217 -9.87 -0.76 22.74
CA VAL A 217 -10.33 -1.92 21.96
C VAL A 217 -11.83 -2.09 22.20
N ILE A 218 -12.60 -2.19 21.12
CA ILE A 218 -14.06 -2.38 21.14
C ILE A 218 -14.37 -3.65 20.33
N PRO A 219 -14.52 -4.81 20.99
CA PRO A 219 -14.91 -6.05 20.31
C PRO A 219 -16.31 -5.92 19.69
N PRO A 220 -16.52 -6.44 18.47
CA PRO A 220 -17.81 -6.34 17.81
C PRO A 220 -18.82 -7.23 18.54
N ALA A 221 -20.07 -6.78 18.61
CA ALA A 221 -21.14 -7.55 19.24
C ALA A 221 -22.46 -7.38 18.49
N TRP A 222 -23.37 -8.33 18.64
CA TRP A 222 -24.69 -8.26 18.00
C TRP A 222 -25.41 -6.95 18.36
N ASN A 223 -25.91 -6.26 17.34
CA ASN A 223 -26.74 -5.06 17.46
C ASN A 223 -26.04 -3.91 18.22
N GLN A 224 -24.71 -3.86 18.12
CA GLN A 224 -23.88 -2.79 18.68
C GLN A 224 -23.56 -1.77 17.58
N LEU A 225 -23.73 -0.49 17.89
CA LEU A 225 -23.28 0.63 17.07
C LEU A 225 -22.08 1.30 17.73
N SER A 226 -20.95 1.35 17.04
CA SER A 226 -19.85 2.25 17.39
C SER A 226 -19.84 3.44 16.45
N PHE A 227 -19.64 4.65 16.96
CA PHE A 227 -19.55 5.85 16.12
C PHE A 227 -18.70 6.95 16.78
N PHE A 228 -18.13 7.80 15.93
CA PHE A 228 -17.27 8.92 16.34
C PHE A 228 -17.28 10.01 15.26
N GLU A 229 -16.96 11.23 15.67
CA GLU A 229 -16.75 12.34 14.74
C GLU A 229 -15.46 12.12 13.94
N VAL A 230 -15.52 12.41 12.64
CA VAL A 230 -14.36 12.36 11.74
C VAL A 230 -13.57 13.64 11.95
N VAL A 231 -12.35 13.50 12.50
CA VAL A 231 -11.48 14.63 12.85
C VAL A 231 -10.15 14.47 12.11
N PRO A 232 -9.84 15.34 11.13
CA PRO A 232 -8.59 15.33 10.38
C PRO A 232 -7.37 15.16 11.28
N GLY A 233 -6.62 14.07 11.06
CA GLY A 233 -5.41 13.78 11.82
C GLY A 233 -5.61 13.42 13.29
N GLU A 234 -6.82 13.09 13.75
CA GLU A 234 -7.06 12.64 15.15
C GLU A 234 -7.87 11.35 15.27
N SER A 235 -8.84 11.10 14.39
CA SER A 235 -9.75 9.94 14.50
C SER A 235 -9.15 8.63 13.99
N PHE A 236 -7.88 8.36 14.30
CA PHE A 236 -7.17 7.17 13.83
C PHE A 236 -7.68 5.88 14.49
N HIS A 237 -8.08 4.93 13.65
CA HIS A 237 -8.59 3.62 14.06
C HIS A 237 -8.28 2.55 13.04
N ASP A 238 -8.53 1.30 13.42
CA ASP A 238 -8.40 0.15 12.54
C ASP A 238 -9.41 -0.96 12.89
N VAL A 239 -9.42 -2.02 12.09
CA VAL A 239 -10.10 -3.28 12.39
C VAL A 239 -9.06 -4.37 12.59
N GLU A 240 -8.94 -4.85 13.82
CA GLU A 240 -8.11 -5.99 14.19
C GLU A 240 -8.42 -7.20 13.29
N GLU A 241 -7.39 -7.94 12.92
CA GLU A 241 -7.53 -9.16 12.13
C GLU A 241 -8.55 -10.12 12.77
N VAL A 242 -9.43 -10.71 11.95
CA VAL A 242 -10.28 -11.83 12.38
C VAL A 242 -9.41 -13.10 12.38
N TYR A 243 -9.34 -13.80 13.51
CA TYR A 243 -8.47 -14.96 13.68
C TYR A 243 -9.12 -16.28 13.26
N ASP A 244 -8.28 -17.22 12.79
CA ASP A 244 -8.69 -18.58 12.46
C ASP A 244 -9.32 -19.31 13.67
N GLY A 245 -10.22 -20.26 13.42
CA GLY A 245 -10.74 -21.14 14.47
C GLY A 245 -11.58 -22.27 13.91
N PRO A 246 -12.21 -23.08 14.77
CA PRO A 246 -12.74 -24.39 14.39
C PRO A 246 -14.00 -24.32 13.52
N GLU A 247 -14.77 -23.23 13.63
CA GLU A 247 -16.02 -23.04 12.91
C GLU A 247 -15.93 -21.84 11.97
N GLU A 248 -16.59 -21.96 10.82
CA GLU A 248 -16.75 -20.87 9.86
C GLU A 248 -17.63 -19.79 10.50
N ARG A 249 -17.05 -18.59 10.66
CA ARG A 249 -17.69 -17.44 11.29
C ARG A 249 -17.33 -16.18 10.52
N ILE A 250 -18.24 -15.22 10.55
CA ILE A 250 -18.08 -13.95 9.84
C ILE A 250 -18.31 -12.79 10.79
N ARG A 251 -17.41 -11.81 10.74
CA ARG A 251 -17.64 -10.48 11.30
C ARG A 251 -18.29 -9.65 10.20
N MET A 252 -19.62 -9.60 10.22
CA MET A 252 -20.42 -8.76 9.33
C MET A 252 -20.71 -7.42 10.00
N ALA A 253 -20.50 -6.34 9.27
CA ALA A 253 -20.82 -5.00 9.72
C ALA A 253 -21.45 -4.17 8.58
N ILE A 254 -22.37 -3.30 8.96
CA ILE A 254 -22.87 -2.22 8.12
C ILE A 254 -22.15 -0.96 8.59
N SER A 255 -21.23 -0.46 7.78
CA SER A 255 -20.47 0.76 8.06
C SER A 255 -20.96 1.89 7.17
N GLY A 256 -20.79 3.13 7.61
CA GLY A 256 -21.17 4.27 6.81
C GLY A 256 -20.84 5.59 7.47
N TRP A 257 -21.21 6.67 6.79
CA TRP A 257 -20.97 8.02 7.25
C TRP A 257 -22.22 8.88 7.21
N PHE A 258 -22.36 9.75 8.20
CA PHE A 258 -23.19 10.93 8.08
C PHE A 258 -22.33 12.06 7.53
N HIS A 259 -22.82 12.72 6.48
CA HIS A 259 -22.15 13.84 5.85
C HIS A 259 -22.58 15.18 6.45
N ILE A 260 -21.78 16.22 6.21
CA ILE A 260 -22.25 17.60 6.39
C ILE A 260 -23.50 17.83 5.52
N PRO A 261 -24.45 18.69 5.95
CA PRO A 261 -25.68 18.95 5.19
C PRO A 261 -25.35 19.45 3.78
N GLN A 262 -26.20 19.10 2.82
CA GLN A 262 -26.08 19.44 1.40
C GLN A 262 -26.91 20.69 1.06
N PRO A 263 -26.69 21.32 -0.11
CA PRO A 263 -27.50 22.46 -0.54
C PRO A 263 -29.00 22.18 -0.45
N GLY A 264 -29.72 23.00 0.34
CA GLY A 264 -31.16 22.85 0.59
C GLY A 264 -31.54 22.08 1.85
N GLU A 265 -30.58 21.49 2.57
CA GLU A 265 -30.82 20.85 3.86
C GLU A 265 -30.65 21.81 5.05
N GLU A 266 -31.32 21.49 6.15
CA GLU A 266 -31.19 22.22 7.42
C GLU A 266 -29.74 22.18 7.93
N GLY A 267 -29.17 23.36 8.23
CA GLY A 267 -27.79 23.49 8.71
C GLY A 267 -26.71 23.47 7.61
N TYR A 268 -27.10 23.55 6.33
CA TYR A 268 -26.15 23.74 5.23
C TYR A 268 -25.39 25.07 5.36
N ILE A 269 -24.07 25.00 5.17
CA ILE A 269 -23.17 26.15 5.17
C ILE A 269 -22.44 26.15 3.82
N PRO A 270 -22.69 27.13 2.94
CA PRO A 270 -21.98 27.25 1.67
C PRO A 270 -20.47 27.36 1.87
N GLY A 271 -19.68 26.62 1.10
CA GLY A 271 -18.21 26.65 1.16
C GLY A 271 -17.58 25.74 2.22
N LEU A 272 -18.37 25.11 3.10
CA LEU A 272 -17.84 24.29 4.19
C LEU A 272 -17.21 22.99 3.69
N GLU A 273 -17.78 22.36 2.66
CA GLU A 273 -17.21 21.13 2.07
C GLU A 273 -15.82 21.41 1.51
N GLU A 274 -15.70 22.52 0.77
CA GLU A 274 -14.45 22.96 0.17
C GLU A 274 -13.43 23.41 1.22
N GLU A 275 -13.87 24.05 2.31
CA GLU A 275 -13.01 24.43 3.42
C GLU A 275 -12.47 23.19 4.16
N LEU A 276 -13.34 22.20 4.43
CA LEU A 276 -12.93 20.95 5.07
C LEU A 276 -12.01 20.15 4.17
N ALA A 277 -12.30 20.07 2.87
CA ALA A 277 -11.44 19.42 1.88
C ALA A 277 -10.03 20.06 1.82
N LYS A 278 -9.93 21.39 1.97
CA LYS A 278 -8.65 22.10 2.06
C LYS A 278 -7.89 21.85 3.37
N LYS A 279 -8.60 21.62 4.48
CA LYS A 279 -7.98 21.25 5.76
C LYS A 279 -7.58 19.77 5.81
N SER A 280 -8.28 18.92 5.06
CA SER A 280 -8.01 17.50 4.94
C SER A 280 -7.07 17.14 3.82
N SER A 281 -6.66 18.08 2.95
CA SER A 281 -5.73 17.77 1.87
C SER A 281 -4.42 17.30 2.50
N LEU A 282 -4.25 15.98 2.45
CA LEU A 282 -3.14 15.21 3.00
C LEU A 282 -1.79 15.87 2.70
N GLN A 283 -1.65 16.51 1.53
CA GLN A 283 -0.47 17.27 1.10
C GLN A 283 0.00 18.37 2.08
N SER A 284 -0.91 19.09 2.74
CA SER A 284 -0.54 20.15 3.69
C SER A 284 -0.20 19.62 5.09
N LEU A 285 -0.61 18.38 5.41
CA LEU A 285 -0.32 17.72 6.69
C LEU A 285 0.89 16.76 6.57
N GLN A 286 1.06 16.08 5.43
CA GLN A 286 2.13 15.11 5.15
C GLN A 286 3.51 15.74 5.17
N THR A 287 3.74 16.85 4.47
CA THR A 287 5.08 17.46 4.37
C THR A 287 5.69 17.90 5.70
N LYS A 288 4.88 18.17 6.73
CA LYS A 288 5.37 18.40 8.11
C LYS A 288 5.31 17.15 8.98
N ALA A 289 4.44 16.20 8.66
CA ALA A 289 4.31 14.95 9.39
C ALA A 289 5.48 13.99 9.12
N ASP A 290 6.10 14.06 7.94
CA ASP A 290 7.22 13.20 7.54
C ASP A 290 8.44 13.35 8.46
N GLU A 291 8.63 14.52 9.08
CA GLU A 291 9.68 14.74 10.10
C GLU A 291 9.53 13.85 11.34
N PHE A 292 8.33 13.33 11.59
CA PHE A 292 8.02 12.42 12.69
C PHE A 292 8.04 10.95 12.28
N ASP A 293 8.22 10.65 10.98
CA ASP A 293 8.37 9.28 10.53
C ASP A 293 9.63 8.66 11.13
N ARG A 294 9.52 7.43 11.60
CA ARG A 294 10.65 6.66 12.10
C ARG A 294 10.62 5.28 11.47
N PRO A 295 11.78 4.73 11.04
CA PRO A 295 13.12 5.37 11.02
C PRO A 295 13.15 6.60 10.12
N LEU A 296 14.03 7.57 10.45
CA LEU A 296 14.37 8.65 9.51
C LEU A 296 15.39 8.10 8.51
N PRO A 297 15.43 8.59 7.26
CA PRO A 297 16.46 8.20 6.32
C PRO A 297 17.87 8.46 6.89
N ALA A 298 18.73 7.45 6.85
CA ALA A 298 20.11 7.51 7.32
C ALA A 298 21.10 7.39 6.14
N LEU A 299 20.91 8.26 5.15
CA LEU A 299 21.69 8.28 3.91
C LEU A 299 23.18 8.54 4.19
N VAL A 300 24.04 7.70 3.63
CA VAL A 300 25.49 7.85 3.62
C VAL A 300 25.97 7.99 2.18
N THR A 301 26.40 9.20 1.82
CA THR A 301 26.99 9.52 0.52
C THR A 301 28.37 8.90 0.40
N TYR A 302 28.68 8.37 -0.78
CA TYR A 302 29.99 7.84 -1.11
C TYR A 302 30.91 8.96 -1.59
N PRO A 303 32.22 8.91 -1.26
CA PRO A 303 33.17 9.87 -1.78
C PRO A 303 33.26 9.75 -3.30
N GLU A 304 33.31 10.89 -4.00
CA GLU A 304 33.67 10.90 -5.42
C GLU A 304 35.11 10.43 -5.58
N PRO A 305 35.43 9.64 -6.62
CA PRO A 305 36.80 9.26 -6.91
C PRO A 305 37.65 10.51 -7.17
N GLU A 306 38.74 10.69 -6.41
CA GLU A 306 39.69 11.80 -6.57
C GLU A 306 40.54 11.64 -7.86
N ASP A 307 39.94 11.60 -9.05
CA ASP A 307 40.68 11.59 -10.31
C ASP A 307 39.94 12.39 -11.40
N SER A 308 39.99 13.72 -11.27
CA SER A 308 39.92 14.65 -12.40
C SER A 308 40.50 16.02 -12.01
N VAL A 309 41.73 16.04 -11.48
CA VAL A 309 42.52 17.27 -11.54
C VAL A 309 42.81 17.53 -13.01
N LYS A 310 42.02 18.44 -13.60
CA LYS A 310 42.21 19.00 -14.94
C LYS A 310 43.70 19.32 -15.12
N GLU A 311 44.40 18.54 -15.94
CA GLU A 311 45.68 18.94 -16.48
C GLU A 311 45.45 20.23 -17.25
N THR A 312 45.85 21.36 -16.66
CA THR A 312 45.94 22.63 -17.36
C THR A 312 47.03 22.49 -18.42
N GLU A 313 46.62 22.32 -19.68
CA GLU A 313 47.49 22.38 -20.85
C GLU A 313 48.20 23.75 -20.91
N GLU A 314 49.47 23.79 -20.52
CA GLU A 314 50.37 24.88 -20.86
C GLU A 314 50.88 24.67 -22.29
N LYS A 315 50.37 25.49 -23.22
CA LYS A 315 50.86 25.61 -24.59
C LYS A 315 52.34 25.99 -24.61
N THR A 316 53.19 25.12 -25.16
CA THR A 316 54.42 25.56 -25.84
C THR A 316 54.52 24.96 -27.23
N ASP A 317 54.39 25.86 -28.21
CA ASP A 317 54.62 25.71 -29.63
C ASP A 317 56.11 25.49 -29.95
N ASN A 318 56.45 24.41 -30.67
CA ASN A 318 57.33 24.48 -31.84
C ASN A 318 57.52 23.12 -32.55
N GLY A 319 56.98 23.02 -33.77
CA GLY A 319 57.83 22.80 -34.95
C GLY A 319 58.18 21.38 -35.44
N LYS A 320 57.56 21.03 -36.58
CA LYS A 320 58.10 20.31 -37.77
C LYS A 320 58.14 18.76 -37.80
N SER A 321 57.07 18.22 -38.38
CA SER A 321 57.01 17.29 -39.53
C SER A 321 58.21 16.39 -39.89
N LYS A 322 57.96 15.07 -39.90
CA LYS A 322 58.28 14.20 -41.07
C LYS A 322 57.58 12.84 -41.00
N ALA A 323 56.78 12.54 -42.03
CA ALA A 323 56.27 11.22 -42.34
C ALA A 323 57.40 10.31 -42.86
N ILE A 324 57.47 9.07 -42.35
CA ILE A 324 58.08 7.91 -43.02
C ILE A 324 57.24 6.67 -42.67
N ALA A 325 56.68 6.06 -43.71
CA ALA A 325 56.01 4.76 -43.67
C ALA A 325 57.03 3.64 -43.91
N SER A 326 57.00 2.61 -43.05
CA SER A 326 57.43 1.22 -43.28
C SER A 326 57.38 0.53 -41.91
N SER A 327 56.96 -0.71 -41.69
CA SER A 327 56.43 -1.79 -42.51
C SER A 327 55.93 -2.82 -41.50
N SER A 328 54.82 -3.48 -41.83
CA SER A 328 54.30 -4.71 -41.24
C SER A 328 55.35 -5.71 -40.74
N THR A 329 55.17 -6.23 -39.52
CA THR A 329 55.23 -7.66 -39.21
C THR A 329 54.46 -7.95 -37.93
N ASP A 330 53.55 -8.91 -38.04
CA ASP A 330 52.75 -9.54 -36.99
C ASP A 330 53.52 -9.84 -35.69
N ALA A 331 52.96 -9.37 -34.58
CA ALA A 331 52.92 -10.12 -33.34
C ALA A 331 51.59 -9.74 -32.66
N MET A 332 50.65 -10.69 -32.67
CA MET A 332 49.50 -10.67 -31.78
C MET A 332 50.04 -10.83 -30.36
N GLU A 333 50.07 -9.73 -29.62
CA GLU A 333 50.02 -9.78 -28.17
C GLU A 333 48.53 -9.60 -27.83
N ASP A 334 47.92 -10.70 -27.40
CA ASP A 334 46.64 -10.71 -26.67
C ASP A 334 46.82 -9.81 -25.44
N ASP A 335 46.35 -8.58 -25.54
CA ASP A 335 46.17 -7.69 -24.40
C ASP A 335 44.77 -7.97 -23.82
N ASP A 336 44.64 -9.13 -23.18
CA ASP A 336 43.53 -9.47 -22.28
C ASP A 336 43.96 -9.18 -20.84
N ASP A 337 44.46 -7.97 -20.58
CA ASP A 337 44.48 -7.40 -19.24
C ASP A 337 43.09 -6.78 -18.98
N THR A 338 42.05 -7.63 -18.96
CA THR A 338 40.82 -7.29 -18.25
C THR A 338 41.18 -7.23 -16.77
N GLU A 339 41.38 -6.01 -16.22
CA GLU A 339 41.61 -5.82 -14.79
C GLU A 339 40.54 -6.60 -14.01
N ALA A 340 40.99 -7.50 -13.13
CA ALA A 340 40.08 -8.33 -12.35
C ALA A 340 39.12 -7.42 -11.55
N PRO A 341 37.80 -7.69 -11.57
CA PRO A 341 36.79 -6.77 -11.02
C PRO A 341 36.88 -6.58 -9.50
N PHE A 342 37.64 -7.44 -8.81
CA PHE A 342 37.89 -7.37 -7.37
C PHE A 342 39.37 -7.63 -7.09
N THR A 343 39.92 -6.88 -6.12
CA THR A 343 41.20 -7.24 -5.50
C THR A 343 41.05 -8.48 -4.61
N GLU A 344 42.15 -9.16 -4.30
CA GLU A 344 42.16 -10.35 -3.42
C GLU A 344 41.52 -10.05 -2.05
N ALA A 345 41.80 -8.88 -1.47
CA ALA A 345 41.25 -8.47 -0.18
C ALA A 345 39.73 -8.23 -0.22
N GLU A 346 39.21 -7.67 -1.31
CA GLU A 346 37.78 -7.44 -1.49
C GLU A 346 37.03 -8.76 -1.69
N LEU A 347 37.60 -9.67 -2.49
CA LEU A 347 37.04 -11.00 -2.69
C LEU A 347 37.06 -11.80 -1.38
N ASP A 348 38.15 -11.78 -0.63
CA ASP A 348 38.25 -12.40 0.70
C ASP A 348 37.21 -11.84 1.67
N PHE A 349 36.97 -10.52 1.64
CA PHE A 349 35.92 -9.89 2.43
C PHE A 349 34.53 -10.42 2.05
N LEU A 350 34.17 -10.37 0.76
CA LEU A 350 32.86 -10.81 0.27
C LEU A 350 32.62 -12.29 0.55
N LEU A 351 33.67 -13.12 0.41
CA LEU A 351 33.62 -14.55 0.71
C LEU A 351 33.34 -14.84 2.19
N ASN A 352 33.40 -13.88 3.12
CA ASN A 352 32.92 -14.10 4.49
C ASN A 352 31.38 -14.18 4.57
N TYR A 353 30.67 -13.59 3.61
CA TYR A 353 29.22 -13.43 3.66
C TYR A 353 28.49 -14.05 2.46
N ILE A 354 28.97 -13.83 1.24
CA ILE A 354 28.29 -14.17 -0.01
C ILE A 354 28.68 -15.58 -0.48
N SER A 355 27.72 -16.32 -1.02
CA SER A 355 27.96 -17.60 -1.68
C SER A 355 28.92 -17.44 -2.87
N PRO A 356 30.01 -18.25 -2.97
CA PRO A 356 31.03 -18.06 -4.00
C PRO A 356 30.53 -18.06 -5.45
N THR A 357 29.41 -18.75 -5.72
CA THR A 357 28.77 -18.78 -7.04
C THR A 357 28.39 -17.40 -7.54
N TYR A 358 28.01 -16.46 -6.66
CA TYR A 358 27.63 -15.11 -7.05
C TYR A 358 28.81 -14.17 -7.26
N LEU A 359 30.04 -14.65 -7.10
CA LEU A 359 31.28 -13.87 -7.24
C LEU A 359 32.09 -14.30 -8.47
N THR A 360 31.61 -15.26 -9.25
CA THR A 360 32.31 -15.70 -10.47
C THR A 360 31.97 -14.78 -11.64
N PRO A 361 32.93 -14.46 -12.52
CA PRO A 361 32.70 -13.59 -13.68
C PRO A 361 31.49 -14.02 -14.53
N ASP A 362 31.43 -15.31 -14.90
CA ASP A 362 30.34 -15.86 -15.70
C ASP A 362 28.95 -15.60 -15.08
N THR A 363 28.80 -15.81 -13.77
CA THR A 363 27.52 -15.62 -13.08
C THR A 363 27.20 -14.14 -12.93
N THR A 364 28.18 -13.30 -12.59
CA THR A 364 27.95 -11.85 -12.51
C THR A 364 27.57 -11.24 -13.85
N SER A 365 28.15 -11.71 -14.97
CA SER A 365 27.78 -11.27 -16.32
C SER A 365 26.37 -11.72 -16.72
N GLN A 366 25.98 -12.95 -16.36
CA GLN A 366 24.60 -13.43 -16.59
C GLN A 366 23.58 -12.61 -15.79
N MET A 367 23.92 -12.28 -14.54
CA MET A 367 23.08 -11.44 -13.69
C MET A 367 22.94 -10.03 -14.27
N ALA A 368 24.05 -9.40 -14.68
CA ALA A 368 24.03 -8.09 -15.32
C ALA A 368 23.14 -8.08 -16.59
N SER A 369 23.29 -9.08 -17.47
CA SER A 369 22.43 -9.20 -18.65
C SER A 369 20.95 -9.34 -18.27
N HIS A 370 20.63 -10.18 -17.28
CA HIS A 370 19.25 -10.34 -16.82
C HIS A 370 18.69 -9.04 -16.22
N PHE A 371 19.50 -8.31 -15.47
CA PHE A 371 19.10 -7.04 -14.87
C PHE A 371 18.86 -5.96 -15.92
N ALA A 372 19.69 -5.88 -16.96
CA ALA A 372 19.49 -4.94 -18.06
C ALA A 372 18.11 -5.11 -18.71
N ASP A 373 17.65 -6.36 -18.88
CA ASP A 373 16.37 -6.65 -19.52
C ASP A 373 15.16 -6.48 -18.59
N ASN A 374 15.32 -6.75 -17.29
CA ASN A 374 14.18 -6.90 -16.36
C ASN A 374 14.15 -5.87 -15.23
N SER A 375 15.22 -5.08 -15.04
CA SER A 375 15.40 -4.17 -13.90
C SER A 375 15.26 -4.83 -12.52
N THR A 376 15.31 -6.16 -12.48
CA THR A 376 15.10 -6.99 -11.29
C THR A 376 15.94 -8.26 -11.33
N ILE A 377 16.40 -8.72 -10.18
CA ILE A 377 17.04 -10.02 -9.97
C ILE A 377 16.55 -10.61 -8.64
N GLN A 378 16.39 -11.93 -8.55
CA GLN A 378 16.19 -12.67 -7.29
C GLN A 378 17.20 -13.82 -7.17
N LEU A 379 17.91 -13.89 -6.04
CA LEU A 379 18.99 -14.83 -5.78
C LEU A 379 18.68 -15.68 -4.55
N SER A 380 18.56 -16.99 -4.76
CA SER A 380 18.37 -17.95 -3.67
C SER A 380 19.70 -18.35 -3.01
N SER A 381 19.70 -18.64 -1.72
CA SER A 381 20.91 -19.01 -0.98
C SER A 381 22.06 -17.99 -1.09
N PHE A 382 21.71 -16.70 -1.07
CA PHE A 382 22.66 -15.59 -1.26
C PHE A 382 23.82 -15.61 -0.26
N LEU A 383 23.51 -15.68 1.04
CA LEU A 383 24.49 -15.83 2.10
C LEU A 383 25.10 -17.22 2.06
N ARG A 384 26.42 -17.29 2.24
CA ARG A 384 27.13 -18.57 2.34
C ARG A 384 26.65 -19.38 3.54
N PRO A 385 26.65 -20.72 3.46
CA PRO A 385 26.03 -21.57 4.49
C PRO A 385 26.49 -21.31 5.95
N PRO A 386 27.80 -21.12 6.25
CA PRO A 386 28.23 -20.86 7.63
C PRO A 386 27.64 -19.58 8.23
N PHE A 387 27.56 -18.50 7.43
CA PHE A 387 27.01 -17.23 7.89
C PHE A 387 25.48 -17.27 7.95
N ALA A 388 24.83 -17.88 6.94
CA ALA A 388 23.39 -18.10 6.94
C ALA A 388 22.92 -18.87 8.19
N GLU A 389 23.64 -19.92 8.60
CA GLU A 389 23.30 -20.70 9.80
C GLU A 389 23.49 -19.90 11.10
N LYS A 390 24.50 -19.02 11.14
CA LYS A 390 24.70 -18.07 12.26
C LYS A 390 23.51 -17.10 12.37
N VAL A 391 23.07 -16.53 11.25
CA VAL A 391 21.88 -15.67 11.18
C VAL A 391 20.63 -16.43 11.61
N LYS A 392 20.43 -17.64 11.09
CA LYS A 392 19.27 -18.49 11.40
C LYS A 392 19.18 -18.79 12.89
N SER A 393 20.29 -19.22 13.48
CA SER A 393 20.40 -19.52 14.91
C SER A 393 20.09 -18.30 15.77
N TYR A 394 20.52 -17.11 15.33
CA TYR A 394 20.20 -15.86 16.00
C TYR A 394 18.70 -15.57 15.96
N ILE A 395 18.05 -15.63 14.79
CA ILE A 395 16.61 -15.38 14.65
C ILE A 395 15.77 -16.39 15.45
N GLU A 396 16.09 -17.69 15.32
CA GLU A 396 15.37 -18.77 16.01
C GLU A 396 15.55 -18.74 17.53
N SER A 397 16.59 -18.07 18.04
CA SER A 397 16.75 -17.81 19.48
C SER A 397 15.71 -16.83 20.04
N HIS A 398 14.85 -16.26 19.18
CA HIS A 398 13.83 -15.27 19.51
C HIS A 398 14.40 -14.14 20.37
N PRO A 399 15.43 -13.42 19.90
CA PRO A 399 15.96 -12.31 20.65
C PRO A 399 14.80 -11.36 20.93
N THR A 400 14.61 -11.03 22.22
CA THR A 400 13.75 -9.92 22.61
C THR A 400 14.44 -8.67 22.09
N SER A 401 14.18 -8.33 20.83
CA SER A 401 14.83 -7.22 20.17
C SER A 401 14.36 -5.94 20.85
N SER A 402 15.30 -5.17 21.39
CA SER A 402 15.09 -3.79 21.88
C SER A 402 14.89 -2.81 20.73
N TRP A 403 14.57 -3.32 19.53
CA TRP A 403 14.45 -2.56 18.30
C TRP A 403 13.22 -1.65 18.40
N PRO A 404 13.37 -0.34 18.09
CA PRO A 404 12.25 0.58 18.03
C PRO A 404 11.21 0.13 17.00
N VAL A 405 9.98 0.59 17.18
CA VAL A 405 8.87 0.36 16.25
C VAL A 405 8.77 1.55 15.31
N ALA A 406 8.68 1.28 14.01
CA ALA A 406 8.44 2.25 12.97
C ALA A 406 7.06 2.91 13.16
N VAL A 407 7.03 4.22 12.93
CA VAL A 407 5.85 5.07 13.10
C VAL A 407 5.80 6.10 11.95
N PRO A 408 4.63 6.69 11.67
CA PRO A 408 3.32 6.44 12.28
C PRO A 408 2.58 5.21 11.69
N PRO A 409 1.67 4.57 12.45
CA PRO A 409 0.96 3.36 12.02
C PRO A 409 0.06 3.55 10.79
N HIS A 410 -0.35 4.77 10.46
CA HIS A 410 -1.10 5.02 9.21
C HIS A 410 -0.21 5.04 7.96
N LYS A 411 1.10 4.79 8.10
CA LYS A 411 2.07 4.61 7.00
C LYS A 411 2.79 3.28 7.12
N GLN A 412 3.26 2.96 8.32
CA GLN A 412 4.12 1.81 8.57
C GLN A 412 4.11 1.38 10.04
N LYS A 413 4.34 0.09 10.27
CA LYS A 413 4.59 -0.46 11.60
C LYS A 413 5.45 -1.70 11.46
N PHE A 414 6.68 -1.67 11.97
CA PHE A 414 7.59 -2.82 12.03
C PHE A 414 8.71 -2.52 13.04
N GLN A 415 9.41 -3.53 13.55
CA GLN A 415 10.60 -3.29 14.34
C GLN A 415 11.83 -3.14 13.45
N TYR A 416 12.77 -2.28 13.80
CA TYR A 416 13.95 -2.06 12.95
C TYR A 416 15.27 -1.86 13.70
N LEU A 417 16.36 -2.20 13.01
CA LEU A 417 17.73 -1.83 13.35
C LEU A 417 18.32 -1.09 12.16
N GLN A 418 18.66 0.18 12.36
CA GLN A 418 19.23 1.04 11.33
C GLN A 418 20.75 1.16 11.53
N ARG A 419 21.48 1.35 10.42
CA ARG A 419 22.92 1.61 10.44
C ARG A 419 23.24 2.80 11.35
N SER A 420 24.25 2.63 12.20
CA SER A 420 24.78 3.77 12.98
C SER A 420 25.57 4.70 12.06
N THR A 421 25.19 5.97 12.02
CA THR A 421 25.93 7.04 11.33
C THR A 421 26.90 7.76 12.26
N ASP A 422 26.92 7.41 13.55
CA ASP A 422 27.80 8.01 14.55
C ASP A 422 29.23 7.48 14.40
N SER A 423 30.07 8.29 13.75
CA SER A 423 31.53 8.06 13.61
C SER A 423 32.27 7.96 14.96
N ALA A 424 31.64 8.38 16.06
CA ALA A 424 32.18 8.27 17.41
C ALA A 424 32.04 6.86 18.02
N ASN A 425 31.24 5.97 17.44
CA ASN A 425 31.08 4.60 17.92
C ASN A 425 30.94 3.58 16.77
N PRO A 426 32.02 3.35 15.99
CA PRO A 426 32.05 2.35 14.91
C PRO A 426 31.84 0.90 15.41
N ASP A 427 31.92 0.67 16.72
CA ASP A 427 31.63 -0.59 17.42
C ASP A 427 30.21 -0.60 18.06
N SER A 428 29.26 0.19 17.56
CA SER A 428 27.82 0.02 17.88
C SER A 428 27.22 -1.26 17.27
N ASP A 429 28.06 -2.14 16.74
CA ASP A 429 27.76 -3.53 16.45
C ASP A 429 27.17 -4.18 17.72
N ASP A 430 25.89 -4.53 17.67
CA ASP A 430 25.22 -5.27 18.75
C ASP A 430 25.78 -6.70 18.91
N GLY A 431 26.81 -7.05 18.11
CA GLY A 431 27.47 -8.34 18.05
C GLY A 431 26.60 -9.39 17.37
N SER A 432 25.45 -8.98 16.81
CA SER A 432 24.54 -9.89 16.15
C SER A 432 24.92 -10.07 14.68
N PRO A 433 24.68 -11.27 14.11
CA PRO A 433 24.90 -11.48 12.69
C PRO A 433 24.01 -10.59 11.79
N ILE A 434 22.87 -10.08 12.30
CA ILE A 434 22.07 -9.08 11.58
C ILE A 434 22.74 -7.71 11.62
N GLY A 435 23.29 -7.31 12.77
CA GLY A 435 24.10 -6.11 12.90
C GLY A 435 25.32 -6.12 11.98
N GLU A 436 25.95 -7.28 11.77
CA GLU A 436 27.03 -7.44 10.79
C GLU A 436 26.56 -7.20 9.34
N LEU A 437 25.35 -7.62 8.97
CA LEU A 437 24.80 -7.32 7.63
C LEU A 437 24.55 -5.82 7.45
N VAL A 438 23.92 -5.18 8.45
CA VAL A 438 23.53 -3.75 8.42
C VAL A 438 24.74 -2.82 8.48
N ASN A 439 25.73 -3.13 9.31
CA ASN A 439 26.86 -2.23 9.57
C ASN A 439 28.14 -2.59 8.81
N LYS A 440 28.27 -3.81 8.28
CA LYS A 440 29.49 -4.27 7.59
C LYS A 440 29.24 -4.66 6.14
N LEU A 441 28.41 -5.65 5.84
CA LEU A 441 28.27 -6.15 4.46
C LEU A 441 27.65 -5.12 3.50
N PHE A 442 26.38 -4.75 3.73
CA PHE A 442 25.62 -3.87 2.86
C PHE A 442 26.27 -2.49 2.64
N PRO A 443 26.87 -1.84 3.66
CA PRO A 443 27.53 -0.55 3.47
C PRO A 443 28.97 -0.65 2.95
N SER A 444 29.51 -1.85 2.69
CA SER A 444 30.91 -2.01 2.28
C SER A 444 31.14 -1.63 0.82
N GLU A 445 32.33 -1.10 0.53
CA GLU A 445 32.78 -0.84 -0.85
C GLU A 445 32.81 -2.10 -1.73
N PRO A 446 33.33 -3.26 -1.28
CA PRO A 446 33.26 -4.51 -2.06
C PRO A 446 31.83 -4.88 -2.46
N PHE A 447 30.86 -4.75 -1.54
CA PHE A 447 29.46 -5.08 -1.85
C PHE A 447 28.84 -4.07 -2.80
N ARG A 448 29.15 -2.78 -2.65
CA ARG A 448 28.77 -1.75 -3.62
C ARG A 448 29.31 -2.07 -5.01
N LYS A 449 30.61 -2.37 -5.15
CA LYS A 449 31.22 -2.77 -6.42
C LYS A 449 30.51 -3.98 -7.02
N TRP A 450 30.23 -4.99 -6.21
CA TRP A 450 29.47 -6.17 -6.65
C TRP A 450 28.07 -5.80 -7.13
N LEU A 451 27.33 -4.95 -6.41
CA LEU A 451 26.02 -4.45 -6.83
C LEU A 451 26.10 -3.74 -8.19
N GLN A 452 27.06 -2.83 -8.36
CA GLN A 452 27.25 -2.10 -9.62
C GLN A 452 27.50 -3.05 -10.80
N ILE A 453 28.32 -4.10 -10.60
CA ILE A 453 28.58 -5.11 -11.64
C ILE A 453 27.29 -5.85 -12.01
N VAL A 454 26.53 -6.34 -11.03
CA VAL A 454 25.33 -7.15 -11.30
C VAL A 454 24.12 -6.32 -11.72
N SER A 455 24.15 -5.01 -11.49
CA SER A 455 23.15 -4.06 -11.95
C SER A 455 23.60 -3.30 -13.20
N SER A 456 24.28 -3.97 -14.13
CA SER A 456 24.64 -3.41 -15.45
C SER A 456 25.48 -2.13 -15.41
N GLY A 457 26.30 -1.94 -14.38
CA GLY A 457 27.23 -0.80 -14.27
C GLY A 457 26.63 0.47 -13.66
N LEU A 458 25.42 0.44 -13.09
CA LEU A 458 24.83 1.62 -12.45
C LEU A 458 25.79 2.29 -11.46
N LYS A 459 25.92 3.63 -11.52
CA LYS A 459 26.74 4.39 -10.58
C LYS A 459 25.93 4.67 -9.30
N LEU A 460 26.37 4.07 -8.19
CA LEU A 460 25.72 4.24 -6.89
C LEU A 460 26.42 5.35 -6.09
N VAL A 461 25.67 6.34 -5.61
CA VAL A 461 26.22 7.56 -4.96
C VAL A 461 25.91 7.67 -3.46
N SER A 462 24.87 7.00 -2.97
CA SER A 462 24.57 6.93 -1.54
C SER A 462 23.92 5.61 -1.14
N SER A 463 23.83 5.33 0.16
CA SER A 463 23.04 4.21 0.69
C SER A 463 22.33 4.51 2.00
N ASP A 464 21.17 3.90 2.21
CA ASP A 464 20.54 3.69 3.51
C ASP A 464 20.35 2.18 3.73
N VAL A 465 20.58 1.70 4.96
CA VAL A 465 20.56 0.26 5.27
C VAL A 465 19.79 0.02 6.57
N LEU A 466 18.83 -0.90 6.48
CA LEU A 466 17.85 -1.18 7.53
C LEU A 466 17.58 -2.68 7.64
N ALA A 467 17.74 -3.25 8.83
CA ALA A 467 17.14 -4.54 9.14
C ALA A 467 15.74 -4.35 9.69
N ARG A 468 14.78 -5.16 9.27
CA ARG A 468 13.38 -5.09 9.69
C ARG A 468 12.90 -6.43 10.22
N ARG A 469 12.02 -6.36 11.21
CA ARG A 469 11.24 -7.49 11.74
C ARG A 469 9.77 -7.12 11.71
N PHE A 470 9.00 -7.87 10.95
CA PHE A 470 7.54 -7.75 10.89
C PHE A 470 6.92 -8.82 11.79
N ARG A 471 6.38 -8.39 12.93
CA ARG A 471 5.70 -9.23 13.90
C ARG A 471 4.32 -9.63 13.38
N LYS A 472 4.03 -10.93 13.47
CA LYS A 472 2.73 -11.45 13.03
C LYS A 472 1.55 -10.86 13.81
N GLY A 473 0.54 -10.44 13.07
CA GLY A 473 -0.66 -9.78 13.58
C GLY A 473 -0.51 -8.28 13.82
N LEU A 474 0.65 -7.68 13.55
CA LEU A 474 0.96 -6.30 13.93
C LEU A 474 1.52 -5.44 12.79
N ASP A 475 2.44 -5.99 12.00
CA ASP A 475 3.39 -5.18 11.25
C ASP A 475 3.17 -5.24 9.73
N TYR A 476 3.45 -4.12 9.05
CA TYR A 476 3.22 -3.84 7.63
C TYR A 476 3.93 -2.55 7.19
N THR A 477 4.00 -2.32 5.88
CA THR A 477 4.10 -0.96 5.31
C THR A 477 2.93 -0.74 4.33
N LEU A 478 2.58 0.52 4.08
CA LEU A 478 1.65 0.90 3.02
C LEU A 478 2.41 1.28 1.74
N ALA A 479 1.69 1.35 0.62
CA ALA A 479 2.25 1.73 -0.67
C ALA A 479 2.82 3.15 -0.62
N THR A 480 4.11 3.29 -0.89
CA THR A 480 4.80 4.58 -1.02
C THR A 480 5.41 4.69 -2.38
N ALA A 481 5.55 5.91 -2.92
CA ALA A 481 6.36 6.24 -4.10
C ALA A 481 7.75 6.74 -3.70
N LEU A 482 8.71 6.76 -4.63
CA LEU A 482 9.96 7.50 -4.41
C LEU A 482 9.72 9.01 -4.58
N PRO A 483 10.34 9.86 -3.74
CA PRO A 483 10.16 11.31 -3.84
C PRO A 483 10.86 11.91 -5.07
N SER A 484 11.99 11.34 -5.48
CA SER A 484 12.80 11.82 -6.61
C SER A 484 13.80 10.76 -7.07
N GLY A 485 14.17 10.83 -8.34
CA GLY A 485 15.19 10.02 -8.99
C GLY A 485 15.00 8.52 -8.89
N MET A 486 16.09 7.79 -9.07
CA MET A 486 16.10 6.32 -9.07
C MET A 486 16.76 5.74 -7.82
N ARG A 487 16.27 4.57 -7.41
CA ARG A 487 16.85 3.79 -6.32
C ARG A 487 17.03 2.33 -6.75
N LEU A 488 18.24 1.82 -6.56
CA LEU A 488 18.50 0.39 -6.58
C LEU A 488 18.24 -0.15 -5.17
N GLU A 489 17.26 -1.02 -5.01
CA GLU A 489 16.86 -1.59 -3.73
C GLU A 489 17.29 -3.06 -3.65
N ALA A 490 18.12 -3.40 -2.66
CA ALA A 490 18.56 -4.77 -2.38
C ALA A 490 17.89 -5.28 -1.10
N ASN A 491 17.02 -6.28 -1.17
CA ASN A 491 16.29 -6.82 -0.03
C ASN A 491 16.65 -8.30 0.22
N LEU A 492 17.31 -8.58 1.33
CA LEU A 492 17.68 -9.93 1.76
C LEU A 492 16.64 -10.46 2.76
N CYS A 493 15.76 -11.35 2.29
CA CYS A 493 14.78 -12.03 3.13
C CYS A 493 15.45 -13.17 3.93
N LEU A 494 15.21 -13.16 5.25
CA LEU A 494 15.87 -14.02 6.23
C LEU A 494 14.84 -14.72 7.12
N THR A 495 13.72 -15.18 6.56
CA THR A 495 12.65 -15.81 7.36
C THR A 495 12.80 -17.35 7.40
N PRO A 496 13.22 -17.96 8.52
CA PRO A 496 13.73 -19.35 8.59
C PRO A 496 12.81 -20.49 8.11
N SER A 497 11.51 -20.39 8.33
CA SER A 497 10.48 -21.41 8.06
C SER A 497 9.85 -21.28 6.68
N ALA A 498 10.24 -20.26 5.92
CA ALA A 498 9.91 -20.15 4.51
C ALA A 498 10.64 -21.22 3.69
N SER A 499 9.98 -21.74 2.66
CA SER A 499 10.62 -22.65 1.72
C SER A 499 11.62 -21.87 0.87
N SER A 500 12.86 -22.35 0.76
CA SER A 500 13.78 -21.89 -0.28
C SER A 500 13.22 -22.30 -1.64
N SER A 501 12.78 -21.35 -2.46
CA SER A 501 12.54 -21.60 -3.87
C SER A 501 13.90 -21.78 -4.56
N SER A 502 13.97 -22.68 -5.52
CA SER A 502 15.15 -22.85 -6.37
C SER A 502 14.90 -22.10 -7.67
N SER A 503 15.65 -21.03 -7.95
CA SER A 503 15.62 -20.37 -9.26
C SER A 503 17.04 -20.11 -9.75
N ILE A 504 17.49 -21.00 -10.65
CA ILE A 504 17.99 -20.72 -12.02
C ILE A 504 17.62 -21.99 -12.81
N GLU A 505 16.48 -22.00 -13.51
CA GLU A 505 16.23 -23.04 -14.53
C GLU A 505 16.92 -22.58 -15.82
N ASN A 506 18.06 -23.19 -16.13
CA ASN A 506 18.67 -23.11 -17.45
C ASN A 506 17.63 -23.55 -18.50
N GLY A 507 17.43 -22.69 -19.50
CA GLY A 507 16.50 -22.93 -20.59
C GLY A 507 16.76 -24.25 -21.31
N GLU A 508 15.76 -25.13 -21.28
CA GLU A 508 15.49 -26.03 -22.39
C GLU A 508 13.97 -26.02 -22.63
N GLU A 509 13.57 -25.31 -23.68
CA GLU A 509 12.24 -25.43 -24.26
C GLU A 509 11.98 -26.89 -24.63
N LYS A 510 10.97 -27.51 -23.99
CA LYS A 510 10.30 -28.67 -24.57
C LYS A 510 8.82 -28.38 -24.73
N GLU A 511 8.48 -28.11 -25.97
CA GLU A 511 7.14 -28.22 -26.53
C GLU A 511 6.43 -29.47 -25.98
N THR A 512 5.23 -29.29 -25.45
CA THR A 512 4.27 -30.39 -25.33
C THR A 512 2.98 -30.05 -26.05
N GLU A 513 2.89 -30.53 -27.29
CA GLU A 513 1.61 -30.77 -27.96
C GLU A 513 0.84 -31.92 -27.27
N GLY A 514 -0.44 -31.69 -27.00
CA GLY A 514 -1.52 -32.54 -27.51
C GLY A 514 -1.69 -33.99 -27.05
N LYS A 515 -2.74 -34.19 -26.26
CA LYS A 515 -3.72 -35.32 -26.24
C LYS A 515 -3.34 -36.64 -25.54
N GLY A 516 -4.30 -37.11 -24.72
CA GLY A 516 -4.68 -38.53 -24.72
C GLY A 516 -5.19 -39.12 -23.41
N LYS A 517 -6.51 -39.33 -23.31
CA LYS A 517 -7.15 -40.19 -22.30
C LYS A 517 -6.54 -41.61 -22.31
N GLY A 518 -6.24 -42.15 -21.12
CA GLY A 518 -5.92 -43.57 -20.93
C GLY A 518 -6.19 -44.08 -19.52
N LYS A 519 -7.29 -44.84 -19.34
CA LYS A 519 -7.57 -45.62 -18.14
C LYS A 519 -6.54 -46.76 -18.00
N GLY A 520 -5.88 -46.86 -16.84
CA GLY A 520 -5.04 -48.01 -16.49
C GLY A 520 -5.13 -48.36 -15.00
N LYS A 521 -5.74 -49.51 -14.69
CA LYS A 521 -5.74 -50.13 -13.35
C LYS A 521 -4.38 -50.78 -13.08
N GLY A 522 -3.76 -50.51 -11.94
CA GLY A 522 -2.61 -51.26 -11.42
C GLY A 522 -2.60 -51.28 -9.89
N LYS A 523 -2.71 -52.47 -9.29
CA LYS A 523 -2.60 -52.73 -7.84
C LYS A 523 -1.12 -52.90 -7.45
N GLY A 524 -0.68 -52.24 -6.38
CA GLY A 524 0.57 -52.54 -5.67
C GLY A 524 0.48 -52.11 -4.20
N LYS A 525 0.75 -53.03 -3.27
CA LYS A 525 0.67 -52.88 -1.80
C LYS A 525 2.07 -52.57 -1.23
N GLY A 526 2.19 -51.61 -0.31
CA GLY A 526 3.39 -51.41 0.54
C GLY A 526 3.14 -50.37 1.65
N LYS A 527 3.42 -50.73 2.92
CA LYS A 527 3.01 -50.07 4.18
C LYS A 527 3.90 -48.90 4.62
N GLY A 528 3.33 -47.94 5.38
CA GLY A 528 4.07 -47.07 6.30
C GLY A 528 3.37 -45.75 6.69
N LYS A 529 2.28 -45.79 7.46
CA LYS A 529 1.53 -44.61 7.92
C LYS A 529 2.18 -44.00 9.19
N ALA A 530 2.65 -42.75 9.10
CA ALA A 530 2.61 -41.82 10.22
C ALA A 530 1.30 -41.03 10.13
N ALA A 531 0.54 -40.98 11.23
CA ALA A 531 -0.78 -40.37 11.27
C ALA A 531 -0.67 -38.84 11.31
N VAL A 532 -0.69 -38.20 10.13
CA VAL A 532 -1.12 -36.81 10.01
C VAL A 532 -2.64 -36.82 10.22
N LYS A 533 -3.12 -36.08 11.23
CA LYS A 533 -4.56 -35.85 11.41
C LYS A 533 -5.10 -35.31 10.07
N PRO A 534 -6.16 -35.88 9.48
CA PRO A 534 -6.70 -35.32 8.26
C PRO A 534 -7.16 -33.89 8.57
N ALA A 535 -6.64 -32.93 7.81
CA ALA A 535 -7.25 -31.62 7.76
C ALA A 535 -8.74 -31.83 7.46
N VAL A 536 -9.60 -31.27 8.30
CA VAL A 536 -11.04 -31.26 8.06
C VAL A 536 -11.24 -30.65 6.67
N PRO A 537 -11.96 -31.31 5.74
CA PRO A 537 -12.22 -30.71 4.45
C PRO A 537 -12.97 -29.40 4.70
N ARG A 538 -12.33 -28.26 4.38
CA ARG A 538 -12.98 -26.95 4.42
C ARG A 538 -14.19 -27.05 3.50
N ARG A 539 -15.39 -26.84 4.04
CA ARG A 539 -16.59 -26.70 3.20
C ARG A 539 -16.44 -25.36 2.48
N HIS A 540 -16.64 -25.35 1.17
CA HIS A 540 -16.74 -24.11 0.39
C HIS A 540 -18.04 -23.40 0.80
N GLY A 541 -17.93 -22.52 1.81
CA GLY A 541 -19.00 -21.62 2.20
C GLY A 541 -19.12 -20.44 1.24
N PRO A 542 -20.14 -19.58 1.39
CA PRO A 542 -20.36 -18.42 0.54
C PRO A 542 -19.27 -17.33 0.66
N PHE A 543 -18.38 -17.46 1.65
CA PHE A 543 -17.23 -16.57 1.87
C PHE A 543 -15.90 -17.33 1.82
N ASP A 544 -15.84 -18.39 1.01
CA ASP A 544 -14.58 -19.09 0.77
C ASP A 544 -13.62 -18.18 0.02
N ASP A 545 -12.42 -18.03 0.58
CA ASP A 545 -11.39 -17.14 0.10
C ASP A 545 -10.13 -17.96 -0.22
N SER A 546 -10.09 -18.48 -1.45
CA SER A 546 -8.99 -19.31 -1.93
C SER A 546 -7.70 -18.54 -2.18
N THR A 547 -7.77 -17.20 -2.29
CA THR A 547 -6.60 -16.33 -2.52
C THR A 547 -5.95 -15.88 -1.22
N ARG A 548 -6.46 -16.32 -0.07
CA ARG A 548 -5.95 -15.95 1.25
C ARG A 548 -4.51 -16.44 1.45
N THR A 549 -3.60 -15.49 1.61
CA THR A 549 -2.21 -15.74 2.03
C THR A 549 -2.00 -15.30 3.48
N THR A 550 -0.83 -15.60 4.05
CA THR A 550 -0.43 -15.07 5.36
C THR A 550 0.11 -13.63 5.29
N GLY A 551 0.19 -13.03 4.10
CA GLY A 551 0.84 -11.74 3.87
C GLY A 551 2.35 -11.79 4.12
N GLY A 552 2.95 -10.63 4.31
CA GLY A 552 4.40 -10.46 4.49
C GLY A 552 5.21 -10.44 3.19
N TYR A 553 4.61 -10.67 2.03
CA TYR A 553 5.30 -10.49 0.75
C TYR A 553 5.60 -9.01 0.50
N GLU A 554 6.68 -8.76 -0.22
CA GLU A 554 7.02 -7.44 -0.76
C GLU A 554 6.40 -7.30 -2.15
N MET A 555 5.89 -6.13 -2.46
CA MET A 555 5.17 -5.84 -3.69
C MET A 555 5.68 -4.55 -4.32
N TYR A 556 5.84 -4.56 -5.63
CA TYR A 556 6.11 -3.41 -6.48
C TYR A 556 5.02 -3.33 -7.53
N MET A 557 4.41 -2.15 -7.67
CA MET A 557 3.29 -1.95 -8.58
C MET A 557 3.35 -0.58 -9.24
N ALA A 558 2.79 -0.49 -10.45
CA ALA A 558 2.50 0.78 -11.09
C ALA A 558 1.38 1.50 -10.30
N PRO A 559 1.30 2.84 -10.36
CA PRO A 559 0.17 3.56 -9.80
C PRO A 559 -1.07 3.28 -10.66
N ASP A 560 -2.25 3.20 -10.05
CA ASP A 560 -3.51 3.14 -10.80
C ASP A 560 -3.74 4.47 -11.54
N ASP A 561 -3.93 4.41 -12.86
CA ASP A 561 -4.26 5.57 -13.71
C ASP A 561 -5.71 6.08 -13.52
N ASP A 562 -6.53 5.36 -12.74
CA ASP A 562 -7.95 5.68 -12.53
C ASP A 562 -8.15 6.63 -11.33
N GLU A 563 -8.46 7.90 -11.59
CA GLU A 563 -8.78 8.93 -10.58
C GLU A 563 -9.97 8.58 -9.63
N GLU A 564 -10.75 7.54 -9.93
CA GLU A 564 -11.91 7.08 -9.15
C GLU A 564 -11.68 5.75 -8.39
N GLY A 565 -10.50 5.13 -8.52
CA GLY A 565 -10.10 3.87 -7.87
C GLY A 565 -9.38 4.05 -6.53
N ASP A 566 -9.44 3.03 -5.66
CA ASP A 566 -8.57 2.93 -4.48
C ASP A 566 -7.21 2.45 -5.01
N ALA A 567 -6.22 3.35 -5.08
CA ALA A 567 -5.00 3.26 -5.91
C ALA A 567 -4.00 2.11 -5.58
N ALA A 568 -4.46 1.08 -4.87
CA ALA A 568 -3.66 -0.06 -4.43
C ALA A 568 -4.44 -1.39 -4.46
N ILE A 569 -5.49 -1.52 -5.29
CA ILE A 569 -6.19 -2.81 -5.45
C ILE A 569 -5.43 -3.67 -6.47
N TYR A 570 -4.68 -4.66 -5.98
CA TYR A 570 -3.89 -5.57 -6.85
C TYR A 570 -4.30 -7.05 -6.75
N LYS A 571 -5.37 -7.35 -6.01
CA LYS A 571 -6.03 -8.67 -6.02
C LYS A 571 -7.53 -8.47 -5.94
N SER A 572 -8.13 -8.22 -7.09
CA SER A 572 -9.58 -8.30 -7.24
C SER A 572 -9.94 -9.69 -7.81
N ALA A 573 -10.98 -10.36 -7.31
CA ALA A 573 -11.36 -11.67 -7.87
C ALA A 573 -12.07 -11.59 -9.23
N LYS A 574 -11.97 -10.43 -9.93
CA LYS A 574 -12.37 -10.30 -11.33
C LYS A 574 -11.09 -10.41 -12.17
N ASP A 575 -11.10 -11.34 -13.10
CA ASP A 575 -10.02 -11.62 -14.07
C ASP A 575 -9.82 -10.44 -15.06
N ASP A 576 -9.54 -9.23 -14.57
CA ASP A 576 -9.05 -8.13 -15.42
C ASP A 576 -7.51 -8.20 -15.39
N ASP A 577 -6.91 -8.44 -16.57
CA ASP A 577 -5.52 -8.85 -16.79
C ASP A 577 -4.44 -7.78 -16.44
N ASP A 578 -4.74 -6.76 -15.63
CA ASP A 578 -3.79 -5.70 -15.31
C ASP A 578 -4.01 -5.13 -13.89
N ASP A 579 -3.71 -5.94 -12.86
CA ASP A 579 -3.73 -5.54 -11.44
C ASP A 579 -2.57 -4.58 -11.06
N GLY A 580 -1.86 -4.01 -12.05
CA GLY A 580 -0.74 -3.07 -11.87
C GLY A 580 0.52 -3.66 -11.24
N VAL A 581 0.55 -4.95 -10.91
CA VAL A 581 1.68 -5.61 -10.24
C VAL A 581 2.87 -5.75 -11.18
N LEU A 582 4.00 -5.15 -10.81
CA LEU A 582 5.26 -5.26 -11.56
C LEU A 582 6.11 -6.42 -11.04
N TRP A 583 6.22 -6.56 -9.72
CA TRP A 583 7.02 -7.62 -9.11
C TRP A 583 6.57 -7.94 -7.68
N THR A 584 6.64 -9.21 -7.29
CA THR A 584 6.31 -9.66 -5.93
C THR A 584 7.40 -10.57 -5.38
N SER A 585 7.87 -10.29 -4.17
CA SER A 585 8.75 -11.17 -3.40
C SER A 585 7.99 -11.86 -2.29
N GLU A 586 7.85 -13.18 -2.40
CA GLU A 586 7.31 -13.99 -1.31
C GLU A 586 8.27 -14.01 -0.10
N VAL A 587 7.73 -14.38 1.07
CA VAL A 587 8.56 -14.56 2.27
C VAL A 587 9.45 -15.78 2.06
N GLU A 588 10.77 -15.58 2.01
CA GLU A 588 11.77 -16.63 1.72
C GLU A 588 12.94 -16.65 2.72
N TRP A 589 13.65 -17.78 2.76
CA TRP A 589 14.89 -17.91 3.53
C TRP A 589 16.11 -17.67 2.64
N ASN A 590 16.96 -16.74 3.06
CA ASN A 590 18.26 -16.44 2.44
C ASN A 590 18.11 -16.11 0.94
N SER A 591 17.16 -15.23 0.63
CA SER A 591 16.82 -14.82 -0.73
C SER A 591 17.09 -13.32 -0.87
N LEU A 592 17.97 -12.93 -1.79
CA LEU A 592 18.27 -11.53 -2.08
C LEU A 592 17.53 -11.12 -3.35
N SER A 593 16.64 -10.15 -3.26
CA SER A 593 16.13 -9.43 -4.43
C SER A 593 16.87 -8.12 -4.65
N ILE A 594 17.02 -7.75 -5.91
CA ILE A 594 17.58 -6.46 -6.35
C ILE A 594 16.58 -5.89 -7.35
N VAL A 595 16.08 -4.68 -7.11
CA VAL A 595 15.06 -4.02 -7.93
C VAL A 595 15.48 -2.58 -8.21
N LEU A 596 15.47 -2.16 -9.48
CA LEU A 596 15.56 -0.75 -9.84
C LEU A 596 14.18 -0.12 -9.78
N ARG A 597 14.07 0.99 -9.07
CA ARG A 597 12.80 1.66 -8.81
C ARG A 597 12.89 3.13 -9.15
N ASP A 598 11.91 3.64 -9.88
CA ASP A 598 11.73 5.05 -10.21
C ASP A 598 10.61 5.69 -9.36
N THR A 599 10.31 6.95 -9.65
CA THR A 599 9.27 7.74 -8.96
C THR A 599 7.83 7.29 -9.29
N GLY A 600 7.63 6.55 -10.37
CA GLY A 600 6.33 5.99 -10.76
C GLY A 600 5.97 4.71 -10.01
N VAL A 601 6.97 3.94 -9.56
CA VAL A 601 6.71 2.64 -8.93
C VAL A 601 6.40 2.76 -7.43
N LEU A 602 5.26 2.19 -7.02
CA LEU A 602 4.86 2.03 -5.63
C LEU A 602 5.44 0.75 -5.01
N ARG A 603 5.77 0.78 -3.71
CA ARG A 603 6.30 -0.38 -2.97
C ARG A 603 5.66 -0.52 -1.59
N PHE A 604 5.41 -1.76 -1.16
CA PHE A 604 5.08 -2.07 0.23
C PHE A 604 5.38 -3.52 0.64
N VAL A 605 5.36 -3.79 1.95
CA VAL A 605 5.34 -5.14 2.54
C VAL A 605 3.97 -5.38 3.16
N LYS A 606 3.23 -6.36 2.63
CA LYS A 606 1.86 -6.64 3.08
C LYS A 606 1.83 -7.03 4.55
N TYR A 607 0.79 -6.59 5.27
CA TYR A 607 0.48 -7.03 6.63
C TYR A 607 0.69 -8.53 6.86
N LEU A 608 1.52 -8.86 7.84
CA LEU A 608 1.78 -10.24 8.22
C LEU A 608 0.69 -10.75 9.16
N SER A 609 -0.17 -11.64 8.68
CA SER A 609 -1.27 -12.24 9.45
C SER A 609 -0.78 -12.97 10.71
N LYS A 610 -1.58 -12.96 11.77
CA LYS A 610 -1.38 -13.76 12.99
C LYS A 610 -1.26 -15.26 12.70
N SER A 611 -1.84 -15.73 11.59
CA SER A 611 -1.76 -17.12 11.12
C SER A 611 -0.39 -17.49 10.53
N ALA A 612 0.48 -16.52 10.27
CA ALA A 612 1.86 -16.77 9.86
C ALA A 612 2.60 -17.64 10.89
N ARG A 613 3.47 -18.51 10.38
CA ARG A 613 4.23 -19.46 11.21
C ARG A 613 5.13 -18.72 12.19
N GLU A 614 5.77 -17.66 11.73
CA GLU A 614 6.71 -16.82 12.47
C GLU A 614 6.67 -15.37 11.97
N ASP A 615 7.53 -14.53 12.53
CA ASP A 615 7.75 -13.14 12.11
C ASP A 615 8.59 -13.10 10.83
N ARG A 616 8.34 -12.15 9.92
CA ARG A 616 9.22 -11.91 8.77
C ARG A 616 10.44 -11.11 9.19
N TRP A 617 11.62 -11.50 8.70
CA TRP A 617 12.87 -10.78 8.89
C TRP A 617 13.51 -10.48 7.55
N ASP A 618 14.04 -9.27 7.39
CA ASP A 618 14.84 -8.90 6.23
C ASP A 618 15.89 -7.83 6.54
N VAL A 619 16.84 -7.67 5.61
CA VAL A 619 17.78 -6.55 5.56
C VAL A 619 17.63 -5.88 4.19
N VAL A 620 17.31 -4.60 4.19
CA VAL A 620 17.13 -3.78 3.00
C VAL A 620 18.27 -2.76 2.91
N GLY A 621 18.89 -2.67 1.74
CA GLY A 621 19.75 -1.56 1.34
C GLY A 621 19.10 -0.79 0.20
N GLU A 622 18.98 0.52 0.35
CA GLU A 622 18.48 1.43 -0.69
C GLU A 622 19.66 2.27 -1.17
N PHE A 623 19.97 2.18 -2.46
CA PHE A 623 21.13 2.80 -3.08
C PHE A 623 20.69 3.83 -4.12
N GLU A 624 21.12 5.08 -3.94
CA GLU A 624 20.86 6.15 -4.91
C GLU A 624 21.71 5.96 -6.16
N VAL A 625 21.05 6.03 -7.31
CA VAL A 625 21.67 5.91 -8.62
C VAL A 625 21.92 7.32 -9.15
N GLU A 626 23.12 7.56 -9.67
CA GLU A 626 23.39 8.79 -10.43
C GLU A 626 22.68 8.74 -11.78
N GLU A 627 21.88 9.75 -12.08
CA GLU A 627 21.28 9.93 -13.40
C GLU A 627 22.35 10.43 -14.36
N GLY A 628 22.54 9.76 -15.49
CA GLY A 628 23.44 10.24 -16.54
C GLY A 628 22.84 11.46 -17.23
N ASP A 629 23.67 12.44 -17.59
CA ASP A 629 23.28 13.51 -18.50
C ASP A 629 23.13 12.89 -19.91
N ASP A 630 21.93 12.39 -20.25
CA ASP A 630 21.60 11.97 -21.62
C ASP A 630 21.43 13.22 -22.51
N GLU A 631 22.54 13.91 -22.81
CA GLU A 631 22.59 15.00 -23.81
C GLU A 631 22.89 14.51 -25.25
N ASP A 632 22.99 13.20 -25.48
CA ASP A 632 23.52 12.64 -26.74
C ASP A 632 22.50 11.85 -27.62
N GLU A 633 21.18 12.05 -27.45
CA GLU A 633 20.16 11.42 -28.34
C GLU A 633 19.27 12.40 -29.15
N GLU A 634 19.71 13.63 -29.40
CA GLU A 634 19.11 14.49 -30.45
C GLU A 634 20.09 14.84 -31.57
N GLN A 635 20.71 13.84 -32.21
CA GLN A 635 21.26 14.01 -33.57
C GLN A 635 20.99 12.77 -34.43
N GLY A 636 19.83 12.76 -35.08
CA GLY A 636 19.52 11.73 -36.06
C GLY A 636 18.16 11.88 -36.73
N GLU A 637 18.20 12.47 -37.93
CA GLU A 637 17.25 12.29 -39.05
C GLU A 637 16.09 13.28 -39.20
N GLY A 638 16.27 14.18 -40.19
CA GLY A 638 15.21 14.99 -40.79
C GLY A 638 15.72 16.01 -41.82
N GLU A 639 16.59 15.62 -42.75
CA GLU A 639 16.76 16.35 -44.02
C GLU A 639 15.64 15.93 -44.98
N GLU A 640 14.89 16.92 -45.51
CA GLU A 640 13.98 16.97 -46.69
C GLU A 640 12.98 18.11 -46.36
N ASP A 641 12.77 19.20 -47.08
CA ASP A 641 13.12 19.66 -48.43
C ASP A 641 13.12 21.21 -48.42
N GLU A 642 13.95 21.82 -49.27
CA GLU A 642 13.93 23.26 -49.59
C GLU A 642 12.72 23.58 -50.48
N ASP A 643 11.76 24.35 -49.98
CA ASP A 643 10.80 25.08 -50.82
C ASP A 643 11.06 26.59 -50.67
N GLU A 644 11.59 27.17 -51.74
CA GLU A 644 11.60 28.60 -52.03
C GLU A 644 10.16 29.11 -52.12
N ASP A 645 9.86 30.25 -51.50
CA ASP A 645 8.96 31.29 -52.05
C ASP A 645 9.04 32.54 -51.14
N GLU A 646 9.84 33.51 -51.58
CA GLU A 646 9.66 34.92 -51.24
C GLU A 646 8.47 35.45 -52.05
N ASP A 647 7.54 36.15 -51.42
CA ASP A 647 6.94 37.35 -52.02
C ASP A 647 6.27 38.22 -50.94
N GLU A 648 6.68 39.48 -50.98
CA GLU A 648 6.24 40.63 -50.19
C GLU A 648 4.77 40.97 -50.49
N ASP A 649 4.05 41.51 -49.50
CA ASP A 649 3.18 42.67 -49.72
C ASP A 649 2.88 43.36 -48.38
N GLU A 650 3.44 44.56 -48.24
CA GLU A 650 3.10 45.58 -47.25
C GLU A 650 1.70 46.15 -47.52
N GLU A 651 0.92 46.49 -46.49
CA GLU A 651 0.25 47.81 -46.40
C GLU A 651 -0.35 48.06 -44.99
N MET A 652 0.31 49.01 -44.30
CA MET A 652 -0.15 50.10 -43.40
C MET A 652 -1.66 50.41 -43.40
N GLU A 653 -2.31 51.10 -42.45
CA GLU A 653 -2.09 51.79 -41.17
C GLU A 653 -3.53 52.20 -40.73
N ASP A 654 -3.74 52.51 -39.45
CA ASP A 654 -4.67 53.53 -38.88
C ASP A 654 -4.98 53.10 -37.42
N VAL A 655 -4.33 53.62 -36.35
CA VAL A 655 -4.36 54.99 -35.76
C VAL A 655 -5.74 55.28 -35.13
N ASP A 656 -5.92 55.37 -33.80
CA ASP A 656 -5.65 56.52 -32.90
C ASP A 656 -5.80 56.10 -31.40
N GLU A 657 -4.82 56.40 -30.52
CA GLU A 657 -4.76 57.49 -29.50
C GLU A 657 -5.76 57.36 -28.33
N GLU A 658 -5.35 57.07 -27.08
CA GLU A 658 -4.59 57.86 -26.06
C GLU A 658 -5.49 58.66 -25.08
N ASP A 659 -4.89 58.90 -23.90
CA ASP A 659 -5.27 59.71 -22.72
C ASP A 659 -6.05 59.00 -21.58
N GLU A 660 -5.41 58.66 -20.43
CA GLU A 660 -4.85 59.53 -19.36
C GLU A 660 -5.95 60.45 -18.78
N GLU A 661 -6.44 60.28 -17.56
CA GLU A 661 -5.92 60.64 -16.21
C GLU A 661 -7.24 60.82 -15.42
N ASP A 662 -7.41 60.49 -14.13
CA ASP A 662 -6.82 61.24 -13.04
C ASP A 662 -7.22 60.59 -11.70
N ALA A 663 -6.32 60.74 -10.74
CA ALA A 663 -6.52 60.43 -9.34
C ALA A 663 -7.52 61.43 -8.69
N GLU A 664 -8.24 61.01 -7.66
CA GLU A 664 -7.93 61.46 -6.29
C GLU A 664 -8.87 60.85 -5.25
N ASP A 665 -8.19 60.38 -4.22
CA ASP A 665 -8.62 59.92 -2.91
C ASP A 665 -9.20 61.07 -2.08
N ALA A 666 -10.33 60.82 -1.41
CA ALA A 666 -10.72 61.56 -0.21
C ALA A 666 -11.60 60.68 0.69
N THR A 667 -10.94 59.97 1.60
CA THR A 667 -11.45 59.52 2.91
C THR A 667 -12.03 60.69 3.75
N PRO A 668 -12.60 60.46 4.96
CA PRO A 668 -13.92 59.91 5.31
C PRO A 668 -14.70 61.00 6.14
N PRO A 669 -15.65 60.79 7.09
CA PRO A 669 -16.12 59.61 7.84
C PRO A 669 -17.39 58.93 7.29
#